data_AF-A0A4R0GK03-F1
#
_entry.id   AF-A0A4R0GK03-F1
#
_cell.length_a   1.000
_cell.length_b   1.000
_cell.length_c   1.000
_cell.angle_alpha   90.00
_cell.angle_beta   90.00
_cell.angle_gamma   90.00
#
_symmetry.space_group_name_H-M   'P 1'
#
loop_
_entity.id
_entity.type
_entity.pdbx_description
1 polymer ?
#
loop_
_entity_poly.entity_id
_entity_poly.type
_entity_poly.pdbx_seq_one_letter_code
_entity_poly.pdbx_strand_id
1 'polypeptide(L)'
;MSGYVDGDSLLVRIRVAWGADVYADPDTWEWTDITEWWHVPTEVTIGWGRSSGAEEAETSTLSLGLKNSDGRFTSGYAMSPYWPHVQPWTPIEFDVDLSDGEGWRNRYSGYVNSWPVAWPGGSSRYSVVTIAAVGELGKAGRGTPPAVSPMRRTLTHLAAAYWPMEDGDGATIAGSALAGHQPLTIKGGALAFADVGSALTAQTWRYGTDRIADLSGGARLYASVPPDVTLATGTAQGWSAMIGAELGNNMAAYSGAVVLLEVDTPGGTYARWRLQANPHLVGPDFGMKIYGITADGTATEMTSDSIAGNFLTFNISVWQDGANIRIGYQWRGPTAQWVTTVTAPGTVAGVTGVGTNTLGATSSEILPMGHLALFAGQPYTLRDTRQDGFPEWPGGHRGARDSYYYETAHERLARLLAEDGVRISLPALPAGQATPRMGWQPIGQSLPLWRECEAADGGLIYESGFAVAYVPRVLRYNPDVALTLDGAIGQIGDDLNLKADAQRLRNVVTVSREGGASAVAADLDLVRTQGRIPTSPTLNLASDDALPSRASWLLRLSTAREPRCDTLSVNLSSHRGLAAAWCDVRPGARVQVLNPPPQAGGLDDQLVVGAVETLQGRRSWNVVLNVEPASPWLVGAADGVHRVDTDGSRIAASAPPWATELLVAASAGAGLPWTSDPAALPLPLLARGEPVLATAVAPFGTDAFVRSSASTWTTGPVGAWTHGGGAATDYQVSAGDATVRIDAVGSSRRCLLPHVWTDMDAEITVVVPVQAVGESISAGWMLRHQDASNYLQVELEFISLAEHADSRIEVRAVERLAGVGQVYRQVVMAVGWTPGTPIRVRGQVAGNRLRGMAWPAAGPRPRGWMYDEPVTTLLGPGRLGLRSQLDTGNTNTLPVTVTYRDLVVHQPQRLTVTRTLPILAQPAGAPVRLLRPARVAL
;
A
#
# COMPACT_ATOMS: atom_id res chain seq x y z
N MET A 1 -27.40 0.51 37.55
CA MET A 1 -28.02 1.42 36.57
C MET A 1 -28.98 0.61 35.72
N SER A 2 -30.13 1.16 35.34
CA SER A 2 -31.04 0.56 34.36
C SER A 2 -30.88 1.33 33.06
N GLY A 3 -30.26 0.70 32.05
CA GLY A 3 -30.12 1.29 30.72
C GLY A 3 -31.43 1.30 29.94
N TYR A 4 -31.31 1.35 28.61
CA TYR A 4 -32.38 1.14 27.63
C TYR A 4 -32.92 -0.30 27.71
N VAL A 5 -33.68 -0.58 28.77
CA VAL A 5 -34.29 -1.88 29.12
C VAL A 5 -35.68 -2.00 28.46
N ASP A 6 -36.23 -3.20 28.38
CA ASP A 6 -37.48 -3.50 27.68
C ASP A 6 -38.66 -2.61 28.13
N GLY A 7 -39.19 -1.85 27.17
CA GLY A 7 -40.34 -0.95 27.35
C GLY A 7 -40.01 0.55 27.33
N ASP A 8 -38.76 0.92 27.67
CA ASP A 8 -38.34 2.31 27.75
C ASP A 8 -38.17 2.98 26.39
N SER A 9 -38.34 4.31 26.38
CA SER A 9 -38.22 5.16 25.20
C SER A 9 -36.78 5.62 25.02
N LEU A 10 -36.27 5.57 23.78
CA LEU A 10 -34.95 6.08 23.46
C LEU A 10 -34.86 7.57 23.76
N LEU A 11 -33.80 7.97 24.45
CA LEU A 11 -33.46 9.37 24.66
C LEU A 11 -32.76 9.86 23.39
N VAL A 12 -33.28 10.98 22.87
CA VAL A 12 -32.84 11.63 21.63
C VAL A 12 -32.66 13.10 21.96
N ARG A 13 -31.59 13.71 21.44
CA ARG A 13 -31.30 15.14 21.56
C ARG A 13 -30.95 15.72 20.20
N ILE A 14 -31.57 16.83 19.84
CA ILE A 14 -31.36 17.56 18.59
C ILE A 14 -30.85 18.96 18.94
N ARG A 15 -29.64 19.32 18.48
CA ARG A 15 -29.01 20.62 18.76
C ARG A 15 -28.71 21.37 17.47
N VAL A 16 -28.90 22.69 17.46
CA VAL A 16 -28.62 23.56 16.31
C VAL A 16 -27.77 24.75 16.76
N ALA A 17 -26.74 25.10 15.97
CA ALA A 17 -25.84 26.23 16.25
C ALA A 17 -26.27 27.47 15.45
N TRP A 18 -27.17 28.27 16.02
CA TRP A 18 -27.73 29.43 15.33
C TRP A 18 -26.69 30.54 15.15
N GLY A 19 -26.45 30.95 13.91
CA GLY A 19 -25.54 32.06 13.59
C GLY A 19 -24.05 31.73 13.68
N ALA A 20 -23.70 30.46 13.87
CA ALA A 20 -22.31 29.99 13.89
C ALA A 20 -21.54 30.37 12.61
N ASP A 21 -20.28 30.78 12.78
CA ASP A 21 -19.33 30.88 11.68
C ASP A 21 -18.84 29.47 11.31
N VAL A 22 -19.22 29.01 10.12
CA VAL A 22 -18.91 27.67 9.59
C VAL A 22 -17.45 27.49 9.14
N TYR A 23 -16.63 28.54 9.28
CA TYR A 23 -15.16 28.51 9.17
C TYR A 23 -14.46 28.60 10.54
N ALA A 24 -15.17 29.00 11.59
CA ALA A 24 -14.64 28.94 12.95
C ALA A 24 -14.64 27.50 13.50
N ASP A 25 -13.88 27.29 14.57
CA ASP A 25 -13.75 25.99 15.21
C ASP A 25 -15.11 25.51 15.78
N PRO A 26 -15.63 24.33 15.41
CA PRO A 26 -16.92 23.81 15.88
C PRO A 26 -17.08 23.72 17.40
N ASP A 27 -15.97 23.59 18.15
CA ASP A 27 -15.98 23.54 19.61
C ASP A 27 -16.24 24.92 20.24
N THR A 28 -16.26 26.00 19.43
CA THR A 28 -16.61 27.36 19.86
C THR A 28 -18.06 27.76 19.58
N TRP A 29 -18.85 26.90 18.93
CA TRP A 29 -20.24 27.21 18.55
C TRP A 29 -21.22 27.11 19.72
N GLU A 30 -22.14 28.06 19.83
CA GLU A 30 -23.21 28.03 20.84
C GLU A 30 -24.37 27.13 20.38
N TRP A 31 -24.63 26.05 21.13
CA TRP A 31 -25.62 25.03 20.78
C TRP A 31 -26.96 25.24 21.49
N THR A 32 -28.04 25.38 20.71
CA THR A 32 -29.42 25.38 21.20
C THR A 32 -30.06 24.00 21.07
N ASP A 33 -30.55 23.43 22.16
CA ASP A 33 -31.39 22.22 22.14
C ASP A 33 -32.81 22.56 21.61
N ILE A 34 -33.27 21.82 20.60
CA ILE A 34 -34.60 21.99 19.99
C ILE A 34 -35.47 20.73 20.08
N THR A 35 -35.09 19.77 20.93
CA THR A 35 -35.69 18.42 21.02
C THR A 35 -37.19 18.44 21.34
N GLU A 36 -37.69 19.42 22.10
CA GLU A 36 -39.12 19.58 22.38
C GLU A 36 -39.96 19.79 21.10
N TRP A 37 -39.35 20.35 20.05
CA TRP A 37 -39.98 20.62 18.76
C TRP A 37 -39.94 19.43 17.80
N TRP A 38 -39.27 18.32 18.14
CA TRP A 38 -39.21 17.14 17.26
C TRP A 38 -40.61 16.63 16.91
N HIS A 39 -40.90 16.55 15.60
CA HIS A 39 -42.11 15.93 15.06
C HIS A 39 -41.93 14.40 15.01
N VAL A 40 -42.08 13.77 16.17
CA VAL A 40 -41.96 12.32 16.42
C VAL A 40 -42.63 11.39 15.38
N PRO A 41 -43.77 11.75 14.72
CA PRO A 41 -44.35 10.93 13.65
C PRO A 41 -43.60 10.96 12.30
N THR A 42 -42.71 11.93 12.07
CA THR A 42 -41.77 11.88 10.94
C THR A 42 -40.60 11.00 11.33
N GLU A 43 -40.30 10.01 10.51
CA GLU A 43 -39.11 9.17 10.64
C GLU A 43 -37.83 10.03 10.64
N VAL A 44 -36.88 9.66 11.50
CA VAL A 44 -35.51 10.15 11.39
C VAL A 44 -34.71 9.14 10.59
N THR A 45 -34.10 9.58 9.49
CA THR A 45 -33.23 8.74 8.66
C THR A 45 -31.83 9.33 8.65
N ILE A 46 -30.83 8.54 9.02
CA ILE A 46 -29.41 8.91 9.00
C ILE A 46 -28.67 7.95 8.08
N GLY A 47 -27.98 8.44 7.06
CA GLY A 47 -27.11 7.62 6.20
C GLY A 47 -25.64 8.04 6.35
N TRP A 48 -24.69 7.10 6.34
CA TRP A 48 -23.25 7.39 6.42
C TRP A 48 -22.37 6.35 5.71
N GLY A 49 -21.16 6.75 5.29
CA GLY A 49 -20.16 5.88 4.67
C GLY A 49 -20.39 5.64 3.18
N ARG A 50 -20.58 4.38 2.78
CA ARG A 50 -20.80 3.95 1.39
C ARG A 50 -22.07 3.10 1.25
N SER A 51 -22.85 3.35 0.20
CA SER A 51 -23.88 2.45 -0.33
C SER A 51 -23.26 1.18 -0.93
N SER A 52 -24.00 0.06 -0.98
CA SER A 52 -23.43 -1.19 -1.51
C SER A 52 -23.11 -1.07 -3.01
N GLY A 53 -21.81 -1.14 -3.31
CA GLY A 53 -21.28 -1.04 -4.67
C GLY A 53 -20.68 0.33 -5.03
N ALA A 54 -20.71 1.32 -4.13
CA ALA A 54 -20.02 2.58 -4.33
C ALA A 54 -18.48 2.43 -4.23
N GLU A 55 -17.76 2.89 -5.24
CA GLU A 55 -16.29 2.87 -5.30
C GLU A 55 -15.65 4.01 -4.49
N GLU A 56 -16.41 5.05 -4.16
CA GLU A 56 -16.05 6.23 -3.35
C GLU A 56 -16.94 6.36 -2.10
N ALA A 57 -16.52 7.16 -1.12
CA ALA A 57 -17.38 7.51 0.04
C ALA A 57 -18.46 8.54 -0.32
N GLU A 58 -19.65 8.39 0.24
CA GLU A 58 -20.76 9.35 0.09
C GLU A 58 -20.78 10.32 1.30
N THR A 59 -21.44 11.48 1.16
CA THR A 59 -21.64 12.36 2.34
C THR A 59 -22.75 11.82 3.22
N SER A 60 -22.58 11.94 4.53
CA SER A 60 -23.59 11.51 5.50
C SER A 60 -24.79 12.44 5.42
N THR A 61 -25.98 11.87 5.55
CA THR A 61 -27.25 12.58 5.42
C THR A 61 -28.07 12.43 6.68
N LEU A 62 -28.85 13.46 7.01
CA LEU A 62 -29.88 13.43 8.04
C LEU A 62 -31.18 13.99 7.48
N SER A 63 -32.27 13.27 7.70
CA SER A 63 -33.65 13.72 7.50
C SER A 63 -34.40 13.64 8.84
N LEU A 64 -35.07 14.71 9.26
CA LEU A 64 -35.99 14.68 10.41
C LEU A 64 -37.10 15.74 10.31
N GLY A 65 -38.20 15.54 11.03
CA GLY A 65 -39.30 16.48 11.12
C GLY A 65 -39.25 17.36 12.38
N LEU A 66 -39.57 18.66 12.23
CA LEU A 66 -39.74 19.62 13.32
C LEU A 66 -41.14 20.27 13.26
N LYS A 67 -41.79 20.40 14.43
CA LYS A 67 -43.05 21.14 14.60
C LYS A 67 -42.79 22.63 14.34
N ASN A 68 -43.52 23.24 13.43
CA ASN A 68 -43.34 24.64 13.01
C ASN A 68 -44.66 25.43 12.99
N SER A 69 -45.57 25.14 13.93
CA SER A 69 -46.93 25.74 13.95
C SER A 69 -46.96 27.22 14.36
N ASP A 70 -45.86 27.75 14.88
CA ASP A 70 -45.62 29.17 15.22
C ASP A 70 -44.63 29.85 14.26
N GLY A 71 -44.12 29.14 13.25
CA GLY A 71 -43.17 29.67 12.26
C GLY A 71 -41.71 29.76 12.72
N ARG A 72 -41.34 29.22 13.90
CA ARG A 72 -39.95 29.29 14.42
C ARG A 72 -38.87 28.74 13.48
N PHE A 73 -39.20 27.75 12.64
CA PHE A 73 -38.29 27.16 11.64
C PHE A 73 -38.63 27.61 10.20
N THR A 74 -39.40 28.69 10.03
CA THR A 74 -39.66 29.30 8.73
C THR A 74 -38.54 30.30 8.39
N SER A 75 -37.78 30.00 7.33
CA SER A 75 -36.73 30.90 6.84
C SER A 75 -37.28 32.28 6.47
N GLY A 76 -36.55 33.33 6.84
CA GLY A 76 -36.96 34.73 6.62
C GLY A 76 -38.08 35.27 7.52
N TYR A 77 -38.69 34.45 8.39
CA TYR A 77 -39.80 34.91 9.24
C TYR A 77 -39.28 35.72 10.44
N ALA A 78 -39.50 37.04 10.41
CA ALA A 78 -38.99 38.00 11.40
C ALA A 78 -39.52 37.83 12.84
N MET A 79 -40.54 37.00 13.07
CA MET A 79 -41.04 36.65 14.41
C MET A 79 -40.50 35.30 14.91
N SER A 80 -39.62 34.62 14.16
CA SER A 80 -38.91 33.44 14.67
C SER A 80 -37.95 33.85 15.80
N PRO A 81 -37.89 33.09 16.92
CA PRO A 81 -36.88 33.30 17.97
C PRO A 81 -35.45 33.02 17.48
N TYR A 82 -35.29 32.42 16.30
CA TYR A 82 -34.01 32.10 15.67
C TYR A 82 -33.73 32.98 14.43
N TRP A 83 -34.50 34.06 14.22
CA TRP A 83 -34.25 35.02 13.13
C TRP A 83 -32.96 35.80 13.37
N PRO A 84 -32.11 36.05 12.35
CA PRO A 84 -32.24 35.67 10.93
C PRO A 84 -31.70 34.27 10.57
N HIS A 85 -31.19 33.51 11.55
CA HIS A 85 -30.34 32.32 11.37
C HIS A 85 -31.05 31.02 10.93
N VAL A 86 -32.35 31.05 10.61
CA VAL A 86 -33.06 29.95 9.94
C VAL A 86 -32.73 29.97 8.44
N GLN A 87 -31.55 29.43 8.10
CA GLN A 87 -30.96 29.50 6.76
C GLN A 87 -30.27 28.19 6.36
N PRO A 88 -30.04 27.95 5.06
CA PRO A 88 -29.15 26.89 4.61
C PRO A 88 -27.75 27.01 5.22
N TRP A 89 -27.12 25.87 5.48
CA TRP A 89 -25.80 25.69 6.10
C TRP A 89 -25.71 26.02 7.60
N THR A 90 -26.83 26.21 8.32
CA THR A 90 -26.82 26.20 9.80
C THR A 90 -26.43 24.81 10.32
N PRO A 91 -25.44 24.68 11.23
CA PRO A 91 -25.01 23.38 11.78
C PRO A 91 -26.06 22.72 12.69
N ILE A 92 -26.13 21.39 12.65
CA ILE A 92 -27.04 20.54 13.44
C ILE A 92 -26.33 19.28 13.94
N GLU A 93 -26.68 18.82 15.14
CA GLU A 93 -26.31 17.52 15.70
C GLU A 93 -27.54 16.71 16.13
N PHE A 94 -27.44 15.38 15.99
CA PHE A 94 -28.39 14.40 16.48
C PHE A 94 -27.67 13.37 17.36
N ASP A 95 -28.02 13.36 18.65
CA ASP A 95 -27.45 12.46 19.65
C ASP A 95 -28.52 11.51 20.20
N VAL A 96 -28.09 10.33 20.64
CA VAL A 96 -28.91 9.37 21.39
C VAL A 96 -28.27 9.08 22.75
N ASP A 97 -29.06 8.77 23.76
CA ASP A 97 -28.58 8.28 25.06
C ASP A 97 -29.26 6.95 25.39
N LEU A 98 -28.43 5.94 25.69
CA LEU A 98 -28.86 4.57 25.96
C LEU A 98 -29.17 4.35 27.46
N SER A 99 -29.14 5.41 28.28
CA SER A 99 -29.36 5.42 29.73
C SER A 99 -28.43 4.50 30.54
N ASP A 100 -27.38 3.95 29.91
CA ASP A 100 -26.51 2.91 30.43
C ASP A 100 -25.44 3.44 31.40
N GLY A 101 -25.11 4.72 31.30
CA GLY A 101 -24.17 5.44 32.16
C GLY A 101 -23.12 6.25 31.39
N GLU A 102 -22.88 5.88 30.12
CA GLU A 102 -21.91 6.54 29.24
C GLU A 102 -22.47 7.82 28.60
N GLY A 103 -23.79 7.99 28.62
CA GLY A 103 -24.50 9.22 28.23
C GLY A 103 -24.69 9.40 26.71
N TRP A 104 -24.69 10.67 26.29
CA TRP A 104 -25.00 11.09 24.92
C TRP A 104 -23.94 10.67 23.91
N ARG A 105 -24.37 9.87 22.93
CA ARG A 105 -23.58 9.39 21.79
C ARG A 105 -24.09 10.04 20.51
N ASN A 106 -23.20 10.69 19.78
CA ASN A 106 -23.54 11.28 18.49
C ASN A 106 -23.88 10.18 17.45
N ARG A 107 -24.94 10.41 16.65
CA ARG A 107 -25.21 9.64 15.42
C ARG A 107 -25.03 10.48 14.15
N TYR A 108 -25.14 11.79 14.26
CA TYR A 108 -24.96 12.71 13.14
C TYR A 108 -24.51 14.10 13.60
N SER A 109 -23.59 14.69 12.85
CA SER A 109 -23.29 16.12 12.85
C SER A 109 -23.13 16.60 11.41
N GLY A 110 -23.68 17.76 11.06
CA GLY A 110 -23.66 18.26 9.69
C GLY A 110 -24.41 19.58 9.52
N TYR A 111 -24.73 19.93 8.28
CA TYR A 111 -25.25 21.25 7.91
C TYR A 111 -26.62 21.13 7.24
N VAL A 112 -27.61 21.87 7.73
CA VAL A 112 -28.97 21.83 7.16
C VAL A 112 -28.97 22.48 5.77
N ASN A 113 -29.15 21.66 4.73
CA ASN A 113 -29.26 22.10 3.33
C ASN A 113 -30.55 22.90 3.11
N SER A 114 -31.69 22.40 3.62
CA SER A 114 -32.99 23.03 3.40
C SER A 114 -33.94 22.96 4.60
N TRP A 115 -34.78 24.00 4.72
CA TRP A 115 -35.83 24.16 5.73
C TRP A 115 -37.22 24.22 5.06
N PRO A 116 -37.68 23.16 4.36
CA PRO A 116 -38.95 23.19 3.63
C PRO A 116 -40.15 23.13 4.57
N VAL A 117 -40.96 24.19 4.60
CA VAL A 117 -42.21 24.25 5.37
C VAL A 117 -43.33 23.56 4.59
N ALA A 118 -44.00 22.59 5.22
CA ALA A 118 -45.21 21.95 4.72
C ALA A 118 -46.37 22.13 5.71
N TRP A 119 -47.61 22.05 5.20
CA TRP A 119 -48.84 22.11 6.00
C TRP A 119 -49.63 20.79 5.85
N PRO A 120 -49.35 19.76 6.67
CA PRO A 120 -50.02 18.47 6.58
C PRO A 120 -51.54 18.59 6.64
N GLY A 121 -52.23 17.91 5.70
CA GLY A 121 -53.69 17.98 5.58
C GLY A 121 -54.25 19.36 5.14
N GLY A 122 -53.41 20.30 4.69
CA GLY A 122 -53.83 21.64 4.30
C GLY A 122 -54.18 22.57 5.47
N SER A 123 -53.81 22.21 6.70
CA SER A 123 -54.14 22.97 7.90
C SER A 123 -53.28 24.23 8.04
N SER A 124 -53.90 25.42 7.97
CA SER A 124 -53.22 26.71 8.23
C SER A 124 -52.76 26.91 9.68
N ARG A 125 -53.10 25.98 10.60
CA ARG A 125 -52.68 25.98 12.00
C ARG A 125 -51.63 24.92 12.32
N TYR A 126 -51.25 24.10 11.34
CA TYR A 126 -50.32 22.99 11.55
C TYR A 126 -49.30 22.90 10.43
N SER A 127 -48.10 23.39 10.71
CA SER A 127 -46.93 23.30 9.84
C SER A 127 -45.84 22.43 10.45
N VAL A 128 -45.15 21.69 9.59
CA VAL A 128 -43.99 20.84 9.89
C VAL A 128 -42.88 21.23 8.92
N VAL A 129 -41.63 21.25 9.40
CA VAL A 129 -40.44 21.35 8.54
C VAL A 129 -39.74 20.00 8.55
N THR A 130 -39.58 19.40 7.37
CA THR A 130 -38.74 18.20 7.22
C THR A 130 -37.37 18.65 6.74
N ILE A 131 -36.43 18.86 7.65
CA ILE A 131 -35.08 19.29 7.28
C ILE A 131 -34.33 18.16 6.57
N ALA A 132 -33.46 18.54 5.64
CA ALA A 132 -32.44 17.67 5.08
C ALA A 132 -31.06 18.30 5.33
N ALA A 133 -30.11 17.51 5.82
CA ALA A 133 -28.74 17.95 6.12
C ALA A 133 -27.69 17.06 5.46
N VAL A 134 -26.50 17.62 5.23
CA VAL A 134 -25.31 16.95 4.65
C VAL A 134 -24.05 17.20 5.50
N GLY A 135 -23.13 16.23 5.53
CA GLY A 135 -21.88 16.32 6.29
C GLY A 135 -20.76 17.11 5.58
N GLU A 136 -19.54 17.02 6.10
CA GLU A 136 -18.37 17.78 5.60
C GLU A 136 -18.02 17.50 4.13
N LEU A 137 -18.18 16.27 3.63
CA LEU A 137 -17.95 15.96 2.20
C LEU A 137 -19.00 16.65 1.31
N GLY A 138 -20.23 16.81 1.80
CA GLY A 138 -21.30 17.54 1.12
C GLY A 138 -21.10 19.07 1.15
N LYS A 139 -20.49 19.59 2.22
CA LYS A 139 -20.02 20.98 2.31
C LYS A 139 -18.82 21.23 1.38
N ALA A 140 -17.87 20.31 1.33
CA ALA A 140 -16.67 20.38 0.48
C ALA A 140 -16.97 20.22 -1.02
N GLY A 141 -17.94 19.37 -1.37
CA GLY A 141 -18.45 19.21 -2.74
C GLY A 141 -19.37 20.35 -3.21
N ARG A 142 -19.51 21.45 -2.45
CA ARG A 142 -20.47 22.51 -2.76
C ARG A 142 -20.00 23.45 -3.88
N GLY A 143 -20.70 23.40 -5.01
CA GLY A 143 -20.48 24.28 -6.15
C GLY A 143 -19.34 23.79 -7.04
N THR A 144 -18.66 24.71 -7.71
CA THR A 144 -17.52 24.39 -8.59
C THR A 144 -16.25 25.02 -8.04
N PRO A 145 -15.56 24.39 -7.06
CA PRO A 145 -14.27 24.87 -6.61
C PRO A 145 -13.28 24.92 -7.80
N PRO A 146 -12.37 25.91 -7.86
CA PRO A 146 -11.34 25.94 -8.89
C PRO A 146 -10.39 24.75 -8.73
N ALA A 147 -9.75 24.32 -9.81
CA ALA A 147 -8.52 23.56 -9.70
C ALA A 147 -7.41 24.51 -9.24
N VAL A 148 -6.58 24.08 -8.28
CA VAL A 148 -5.56 24.92 -7.66
C VAL A 148 -4.23 24.17 -7.63
N SER A 149 -3.14 24.84 -7.97
CA SER A 149 -1.80 24.25 -7.93
C SER A 149 -1.33 24.02 -6.49
N PRO A 150 -0.40 23.06 -6.26
CA PRO A 150 0.19 22.86 -4.94
C PRO A 150 0.73 24.14 -4.29
N MET A 151 1.51 24.96 -5.00
CA MET A 151 2.04 26.23 -4.48
C MET A 151 0.94 27.23 -4.15
N ARG A 152 -0.11 27.34 -4.99
CA ARG A 152 -1.22 28.25 -4.72
C ARG A 152 -2.11 27.81 -3.58
N ARG A 153 -2.32 26.50 -3.37
CA ARG A 153 -2.98 26.00 -2.15
C ARG A 153 -2.18 26.44 -0.93
N THR A 154 -0.94 25.97 -0.82
CA THR A 154 -0.10 26.19 0.38
C THR A 154 0.12 27.67 0.73
N LEU A 155 0.40 28.53 -0.25
CA LEU A 155 0.69 29.94 0.01
C LEU A 155 -0.54 30.77 0.42
N THR A 156 -1.75 30.38 0.00
CA THR A 156 -3.00 31.08 0.35
C THR A 156 -3.31 31.03 1.85
N HIS A 157 -2.77 30.05 2.59
CA HIS A 157 -2.98 29.93 4.05
C HIS A 157 -1.79 30.40 4.89
N LEU A 158 -0.67 30.77 4.25
CA LEU A 158 0.57 31.16 4.93
C LEU A 158 0.96 32.63 4.72
N ALA A 159 0.62 33.20 3.56
CA ALA A 159 1.02 34.55 3.19
C ALA A 159 0.00 35.59 3.68
N ALA A 160 0.52 36.77 4.05
CA ALA A 160 -0.28 37.94 4.40
C ALA A 160 -0.72 38.75 3.16
N ALA A 161 0.02 38.65 2.05
CA ALA A 161 -0.40 39.10 0.72
C ALA A 161 0.20 38.16 -0.33
N TYR A 162 -0.55 37.78 -1.38
CA TYR A 162 -0.12 36.72 -2.31
C TYR A 162 -0.69 36.88 -3.73
N TRP A 163 0.18 36.75 -4.73
CA TRP A 163 -0.14 36.72 -6.17
C TRP A 163 0.45 35.45 -6.79
N PRO A 164 -0.37 34.46 -7.20
CA PRO A 164 0.13 33.24 -7.83
C PRO A 164 0.84 33.52 -9.15
N MET A 165 0.31 34.45 -9.94
CA MET A 165 0.77 34.76 -11.30
C MET A 165 0.63 33.55 -12.25
N GLU A 166 -0.41 32.74 -12.01
CA GLU A 166 -0.83 31.57 -12.80
C GLU A 166 -2.00 31.92 -13.73
N ASP A 167 -2.12 33.20 -14.11
CA ASP A 167 -3.27 33.71 -14.86
C ASP A 167 -3.26 33.23 -16.34
N GLY A 168 -4.40 33.36 -17.02
CA GLY A 168 -4.55 32.89 -18.41
C GLY A 168 -3.82 33.77 -19.44
N ASP A 169 -3.56 33.23 -20.62
CA ASP A 169 -2.82 33.88 -21.73
C ASP A 169 -3.31 35.31 -22.10
N GLY A 170 -4.62 35.56 -21.95
CA GLY A 170 -5.22 36.88 -22.20
C GLY A 170 -5.26 37.85 -21.01
N ALA A 171 -4.59 37.55 -19.90
CA ALA A 171 -4.67 38.36 -18.67
C ALA A 171 -3.80 39.64 -18.74
N THR A 172 -4.42 40.78 -18.45
CA THR A 172 -3.80 42.12 -18.48
C THR A 172 -3.36 42.64 -17.10
N ILE A 173 -3.46 41.78 -16.09
CA ILE A 173 -3.04 41.95 -14.69
C ILE A 173 -2.71 40.55 -14.13
N ALA A 174 -1.93 40.46 -13.06
CA ALA A 174 -1.80 39.21 -12.29
C ALA A 174 -2.68 39.26 -11.03
N GLY A 175 -3.56 38.28 -10.85
CA GLY A 175 -4.53 38.26 -9.75
C GLY A 175 -3.89 38.05 -8.38
N SER A 176 -4.46 38.66 -7.34
CA SER A 176 -4.18 38.23 -5.97
C SER A 176 -5.05 37.01 -5.63
N ALA A 177 -4.52 36.07 -4.87
CA ALA A 177 -5.29 34.96 -4.32
C ALA A 177 -6.05 35.34 -3.02
N LEU A 178 -5.76 36.51 -2.44
CA LEU A 178 -6.31 36.94 -1.15
C LEU A 178 -7.25 38.14 -1.31
N ALA A 179 -8.37 38.11 -0.60
CA ALA A 179 -9.36 39.17 -0.63
C ALA A 179 -8.80 40.49 -0.03
N GLY A 180 -9.22 41.63 -0.57
CA GLY A 180 -8.78 42.96 -0.13
C GLY A 180 -7.49 43.47 -0.79
N HIS A 181 -6.71 42.61 -1.44
CA HIS A 181 -5.47 42.99 -2.11
C HIS A 181 -5.69 43.45 -3.56
N GLN A 182 -4.90 44.43 -3.99
CA GLN A 182 -4.87 44.88 -5.39
C GLN A 182 -4.10 43.88 -6.26
N PRO A 183 -4.46 43.69 -7.54
CA PRO A 183 -3.69 42.86 -8.47
C PRO A 183 -2.33 43.50 -8.80
N LEU A 184 -1.41 42.68 -9.31
CA LEU A 184 -0.15 43.17 -9.90
C LEU A 184 -0.45 43.89 -11.21
N THR A 185 -0.12 45.17 -11.26
CA THR A 185 -0.27 46.03 -12.44
C THR A 185 0.95 45.93 -13.35
N ILE A 186 0.71 45.78 -14.66
CA ILE A 186 1.77 45.74 -15.69
C ILE A 186 2.16 47.18 -16.07
N LYS A 187 3.46 47.50 -16.05
CA LYS A 187 3.98 48.85 -16.35
C LYS A 187 5.06 48.83 -17.44
N GLY A 188 4.60 48.84 -18.70
CA GLY A 188 5.46 48.75 -19.88
C GLY A 188 5.97 47.31 -20.11
N GLY A 189 6.70 47.13 -21.22
CA GLY A 189 7.12 45.81 -21.69
C GLY A 189 5.97 44.95 -22.21
N ALA A 190 6.28 43.71 -22.57
CA ALA A 190 5.29 42.66 -22.86
C ALA A 190 5.34 41.58 -21.76
N LEU A 191 4.16 41.11 -21.36
CA LEU A 191 3.91 39.99 -20.46
C LEU A 191 3.22 38.88 -21.25
N ALA A 192 3.59 37.64 -20.98
CA ALA A 192 2.79 36.46 -21.33
C ALA A 192 2.67 35.57 -20.08
N PHE A 193 1.65 34.72 -20.02
CA PHE A 193 1.56 33.66 -19.02
C PHE A 193 1.74 32.31 -19.72
N ALA A 194 2.90 31.70 -19.54
CA ALA A 194 3.27 30.44 -20.19
C ALA A 194 2.92 29.23 -19.31
N ASP A 195 2.58 28.10 -19.92
CA ASP A 195 2.42 26.83 -19.19
C ASP A 195 3.76 26.38 -18.60
N VAL A 196 3.79 25.88 -17.36
CA VAL A 196 5.05 25.57 -16.65
C VAL A 196 6.00 24.67 -17.45
N GLY A 197 5.46 23.71 -18.21
CA GLY A 197 6.23 22.76 -19.00
C GLY A 197 6.96 23.35 -20.22
N SER A 198 6.54 24.51 -20.71
CA SER A 198 7.24 25.25 -21.78
C SER A 198 8.10 26.40 -21.23
N ALA A 199 7.91 26.79 -19.97
CA ALA A 199 8.53 27.96 -19.37
C ALA A 199 9.81 27.69 -18.56
N LEU A 200 10.04 26.47 -18.06
CA LEU A 200 11.15 26.15 -17.16
C LEU A 200 12.15 25.17 -17.80
N THR A 201 13.45 25.37 -17.53
CA THR A 201 14.48 24.40 -17.94
C THR A 201 14.59 23.24 -16.93
N ALA A 202 15.21 22.13 -17.38
CA ALA A 202 15.24 20.85 -16.65
C ALA A 202 13.86 20.21 -16.36
N GLN A 203 13.15 19.81 -17.44
CA GLN A 203 11.84 19.14 -17.43
C GLN A 203 11.77 17.74 -16.76
N THR A 204 12.72 17.35 -15.89
CA THR A 204 12.69 16.06 -15.18
C THR A 204 11.86 16.08 -13.89
N TRP A 205 11.43 17.25 -13.42
CA TRP A 205 10.56 17.43 -12.25
C TRP A 205 9.24 18.08 -12.65
N ARG A 206 8.11 17.66 -12.06
CA ARG A 206 6.88 18.47 -12.05
C ARG A 206 6.98 19.47 -10.92
N TYR A 207 6.90 20.76 -11.26
CA TYR A 207 6.77 21.84 -10.29
C TYR A 207 5.29 22.05 -9.90
N GLY A 208 5.04 22.54 -8.69
CA GLY A 208 3.70 22.74 -8.13
C GLY A 208 3.00 24.02 -8.56
N THR A 209 3.16 24.40 -9.83
CA THR A 209 2.59 25.59 -10.46
C THR A 209 1.97 25.20 -11.81
N ASP A 210 0.91 25.87 -12.23
CA ASP A 210 0.21 25.56 -13.50
C ASP A 210 0.80 26.38 -14.67
N ARG A 211 0.77 27.71 -14.50
CA ARG A 211 1.28 28.71 -15.45
C ARG A 211 2.17 29.69 -14.71
N ILE A 212 3.04 30.38 -15.43
CA ILE A 212 3.96 31.36 -14.86
C ILE A 212 4.12 32.58 -15.78
N ALA A 213 4.32 33.76 -15.19
CA ALA A 213 4.51 35.00 -15.95
C ALA A 213 5.90 35.03 -16.59
N ASP A 214 5.97 35.06 -17.93
CA ASP A 214 7.20 35.37 -18.65
C ASP A 214 7.38 36.89 -18.75
N LEU A 215 8.47 37.40 -18.16
CA LEU A 215 8.86 38.80 -18.18
C LEU A 215 9.99 39.09 -19.18
N SER A 216 10.32 38.15 -20.09
CA SER A 216 11.36 38.30 -21.13
C SER A 216 11.15 39.56 -21.99
N GLY A 217 9.89 39.92 -22.24
CA GLY A 217 9.46 41.15 -22.91
C GLY A 217 9.64 42.43 -22.10
N GLY A 218 10.30 42.39 -20.94
CA GLY A 218 10.60 43.56 -20.09
C GLY A 218 9.43 44.05 -19.26
N ALA A 219 8.37 43.24 -19.10
CA ALA A 219 7.22 43.57 -18.28
C ALA A 219 7.62 43.79 -16.82
N ARG A 220 7.07 44.86 -16.23
CA ARG A 220 7.29 45.26 -14.84
C ARG A 220 5.99 45.06 -14.08
N LEU A 221 6.01 44.30 -13.00
CA LEU A 221 4.83 43.99 -12.20
C LEU A 221 4.92 44.65 -10.83
N TYR A 222 3.86 45.32 -10.40
CA TYR A 222 3.83 46.02 -9.11
C TYR A 222 2.42 46.13 -8.52
N ALA A 223 2.28 45.91 -7.22
CA ALA A 223 1.06 46.06 -6.44
C ALA A 223 1.32 46.90 -5.17
N SER A 224 0.34 47.72 -4.78
CA SER A 224 0.34 48.40 -3.48
C SER A 224 -0.27 47.49 -2.41
N VAL A 225 0.24 47.59 -1.18
CA VAL A 225 -0.12 46.70 -0.05
C VAL A 225 -0.42 47.56 1.18
N PRO A 226 -1.43 47.24 2.01
CA PRO A 226 -1.62 47.90 3.29
C PRO A 226 -0.44 47.58 4.24
N PRO A 227 0.25 48.58 4.82
CA PRO A 227 1.48 48.35 5.59
C PRO A 227 1.25 47.63 6.92
N ASP A 228 0.04 47.72 7.46
CA ASP A 228 -0.46 47.02 8.64
C ASP A 228 -0.53 45.49 8.45
N VAL A 229 -0.74 45.01 7.22
CA VAL A 229 -0.83 43.57 6.91
C VAL A 229 0.53 42.86 7.04
N THR A 230 1.65 43.60 6.97
CA THR A 230 3.01 43.01 7.05
C THR A 230 3.80 43.41 8.29
N LEU A 231 3.40 44.47 9.00
CA LEU A 231 4.07 44.90 10.24
C LEU A 231 3.62 44.05 11.44
N ALA A 232 4.32 42.94 11.70
CA ALA A 232 4.03 42.08 12.84
C ALA A 232 4.05 42.84 14.19
N THR A 233 3.00 42.67 14.99
CA THR A 233 2.91 43.19 16.35
C THR A 233 3.62 42.27 17.34
N GLY A 234 4.36 42.85 18.30
CA GLY A 234 5.14 42.11 19.29
C GLY A 234 6.65 42.39 19.20
N THR A 235 7.46 41.48 19.76
CA THR A 235 8.93 41.61 19.82
C THR A 235 9.63 41.30 18.50
N ALA A 236 8.98 40.54 17.61
CA ALA A 236 9.53 40.10 16.34
C ALA A 236 9.15 41.04 15.18
N GLN A 237 9.32 42.36 15.37
CA GLN A 237 9.00 43.37 14.35
C GLN A 237 9.82 43.13 13.09
N GLY A 238 9.14 42.93 11.96
CA GLY A 238 9.76 42.60 10.68
C GLY A 238 8.76 42.10 9.66
N TRP A 239 9.25 41.81 8.46
CA TRP A 239 8.50 41.22 7.35
C TRP A 239 9.41 40.29 6.54
N SER A 240 8.80 39.43 5.73
CA SER A 240 9.50 38.62 4.73
C SER A 240 8.78 38.66 3.38
N ALA A 241 9.54 38.63 2.29
CA ALA A 241 9.04 38.58 0.92
C ALA A 241 9.65 37.40 0.16
N MET A 242 8.87 36.76 -0.71
CA MET A 242 9.28 35.60 -1.50
C MET A 242 8.78 35.72 -2.95
N ILE A 243 9.55 35.20 -3.91
CA ILE A 243 9.10 34.94 -5.28
C ILE A 243 9.68 33.60 -5.77
N GLY A 244 8.96 32.90 -6.65
CA GLY A 244 9.51 31.84 -7.49
C GLY A 244 9.98 32.41 -8.83
N ALA A 245 11.21 32.11 -9.23
CA ALA A 245 11.76 32.54 -10.51
C ALA A 245 12.80 31.54 -11.04
N GLU A 246 13.04 31.57 -12.35
CA GLU A 246 14.23 30.95 -12.96
C GLU A 246 15.09 32.03 -13.62
N LEU A 247 16.40 31.90 -13.47
CA LEU A 247 17.38 32.69 -14.21
C LEU A 247 18.15 31.73 -15.13
N GLY A 248 17.58 31.48 -16.31
CA GLY A 248 18.13 30.58 -17.33
C GLY A 248 19.63 30.80 -17.56
N ASN A 249 20.37 29.69 -17.71
CA ASN A 249 21.83 29.62 -17.58
C ASN A 249 22.63 30.50 -18.57
N ASN A 250 22.01 31.00 -19.63
CA ASN A 250 22.63 31.93 -20.57
C ASN A 250 22.65 33.36 -20.00
N MET A 251 23.65 33.67 -19.18
CA MET A 251 23.83 34.99 -18.56
C MET A 251 23.94 36.15 -19.57
N ALA A 252 24.26 35.87 -20.84
CA ALA A 252 24.32 36.86 -21.92
C ALA A 252 22.96 37.15 -22.60
N ALA A 253 21.89 36.42 -22.26
CA ALA A 253 20.54 36.66 -22.78
C ALA A 253 19.91 37.96 -22.25
N TYR A 254 20.35 38.45 -21.09
CA TYR A 254 19.72 39.53 -20.33
C TYR A 254 20.25 40.91 -20.69
N SER A 255 19.34 41.87 -20.86
CA SER A 255 19.68 43.26 -21.24
C SER A 255 20.23 44.12 -20.09
N GLY A 256 20.29 43.60 -18.86
CA GLY A 256 20.54 44.42 -17.67
C GLY A 256 20.30 43.68 -16.36
N ALA A 257 20.13 44.44 -15.27
CA ALA A 257 19.89 43.90 -13.94
C ALA A 257 18.42 43.48 -13.76
N VAL A 258 18.20 42.22 -13.36
CA VAL A 258 16.88 41.64 -13.15
C VAL A 258 16.51 41.76 -11.67
N VAL A 259 15.49 42.54 -11.33
CA VAL A 259 15.00 42.63 -9.95
C VAL A 259 14.00 41.50 -9.70
N LEU A 260 14.38 40.52 -8.87
CA LEU A 260 13.48 39.41 -8.49
C LEU A 260 12.41 39.89 -7.50
N LEU A 261 12.80 40.71 -6.52
CA LEU A 261 11.89 41.32 -5.54
C LEU A 261 12.25 42.78 -5.37
N GLU A 262 11.26 43.66 -5.47
CA GLU A 262 11.29 45.04 -4.96
C GLU A 262 10.23 45.16 -3.85
N VAL A 263 10.60 45.75 -2.71
CA VAL A 263 9.73 45.90 -1.54
C VAL A 263 9.84 47.34 -1.01
N ASP A 264 8.73 48.07 -0.99
CA ASP A 264 8.69 49.48 -0.53
C ASP A 264 8.25 49.57 0.94
N THR A 265 9.09 50.20 1.76
CA THR A 265 8.94 50.36 3.22
C THR A 265 9.24 51.82 3.67
N PRO A 266 8.51 52.83 3.15
CA PRO A 266 8.89 54.24 3.22
C PRO A 266 8.92 54.87 4.63
N GLY A 267 8.44 54.18 5.66
CA GLY A 267 8.57 54.60 7.07
C GLY A 267 9.83 54.08 7.77
N GLY A 268 10.64 53.24 7.11
CA GLY A 268 11.86 52.66 7.67
C GLY A 268 13.11 53.47 7.31
N THR A 269 14.27 53.07 7.83
CA THR A 269 15.56 53.68 7.46
C THR A 269 15.86 53.51 5.97
N TYR A 270 15.62 52.31 5.44
CA TYR A 270 15.58 52.05 4.01
C TYR A 270 14.12 52.09 3.54
N ALA A 271 13.83 53.00 2.60
CA ALA A 271 12.51 53.22 2.05
C ALA A 271 12.14 52.19 0.97
N ARG A 272 13.14 51.52 0.38
CA ARG A 272 12.97 50.44 -0.60
C ARG A 272 14.05 49.38 -0.42
N TRP A 273 13.70 48.14 -0.73
CA TRP A 273 14.60 46.99 -0.79
C TRP A 273 14.56 46.35 -2.17
N ARG A 274 15.69 45.83 -2.63
CA ARG A 274 15.79 45.01 -3.85
C ARG A 274 16.57 43.74 -3.60
N LEU A 275 16.04 42.61 -4.07
CA LEU A 275 16.84 41.44 -4.45
C LEU A 275 17.03 41.49 -5.96
N GLN A 276 18.27 41.61 -6.40
CA GLN A 276 18.63 41.89 -7.80
C GLN A 276 19.67 40.90 -8.30
N ALA A 277 19.45 40.33 -9.48
CA ALA A 277 20.43 39.55 -10.22
C ALA A 277 21.16 40.45 -11.23
N ASN A 278 22.47 40.30 -11.33
CA ASN A 278 23.32 41.00 -12.30
C ASN A 278 23.93 40.02 -13.33
N PRO A 279 23.14 39.24 -14.10
CA PRO A 279 23.69 38.24 -15.04
C PRO A 279 24.51 38.88 -16.16
N HIS A 280 24.13 40.08 -16.60
CA HIS A 280 24.80 40.85 -17.66
C HIS A 280 26.19 41.42 -17.29
N LEU A 281 26.66 41.26 -16.05
CA LEU A 281 27.95 41.78 -15.58
C LEU A 281 29.02 40.69 -15.50
N VAL A 282 30.26 41.10 -15.21
CA VAL A 282 31.41 40.21 -15.01
C VAL A 282 32.25 40.66 -13.81
N GLY A 283 32.99 39.74 -13.20
CA GLY A 283 33.81 40.06 -12.02
C GLY A 283 32.96 40.26 -10.74
N PRO A 284 33.35 41.17 -9.83
CA PRO A 284 32.75 41.28 -8.48
C PRO A 284 31.31 41.84 -8.45
N ASP A 285 30.80 42.32 -9.59
CA ASP A 285 29.42 42.81 -9.71
C ASP A 285 28.47 41.81 -10.38
N PHE A 286 29.00 40.70 -10.92
CA PHE A 286 28.20 39.53 -11.30
C PHE A 286 27.76 38.79 -10.04
N GLY A 287 26.45 38.53 -9.90
CA GLY A 287 25.89 37.84 -8.74
C GLY A 287 24.43 38.21 -8.47
N MET A 288 23.87 37.58 -7.43
CA MET A 288 22.73 38.09 -6.69
C MET A 288 23.22 39.14 -5.69
N LYS A 289 22.52 40.27 -5.57
CA LYS A 289 22.81 41.34 -4.62
C LYS A 289 21.53 41.81 -3.95
N ILE A 290 21.61 42.11 -2.64
CA ILE A 290 20.53 42.79 -1.91
C ILE A 290 20.93 44.24 -1.69
N TYR A 291 20.04 45.16 -2.08
CA TYR A 291 20.20 46.58 -1.85
C TYR A 291 19.14 47.11 -0.88
N GLY A 292 19.59 47.82 0.16
CA GLY A 292 18.76 48.73 0.94
C GLY A 292 18.87 50.13 0.35
N ILE A 293 17.76 50.77 0.03
CA ILE A 293 17.70 52.07 -0.63
C ILE A 293 16.98 53.07 0.29
N THR A 294 17.66 54.16 0.65
CA THR A 294 17.12 55.22 1.52
C THR A 294 16.15 56.14 0.76
N ALA A 295 15.39 56.97 1.48
CA ALA A 295 14.30 57.79 0.90
C ALA A 295 14.75 58.86 -0.11
N ASP A 296 16.04 59.21 -0.12
CA ASP A 296 16.71 60.08 -1.10
C ASP A 296 17.12 59.33 -2.39
N GLY A 297 17.02 58.00 -2.41
CA GLY A 297 17.43 57.12 -3.50
C GLY A 297 18.84 56.53 -3.36
N THR A 298 19.57 56.81 -2.27
CA THR A 298 20.93 56.26 -2.07
C THR A 298 20.87 54.75 -1.81
N ALA A 299 21.52 53.96 -2.66
CA ALA A 299 21.54 52.50 -2.57
C ALA A 299 22.78 51.98 -1.83
N THR A 300 22.56 51.11 -0.85
CA THR A 300 23.60 50.40 -0.08
C THR A 300 23.55 48.92 -0.41
N GLU A 301 24.67 48.31 -0.82
CA GLU A 301 24.76 46.85 -0.92
C GLU A 301 24.81 46.24 0.49
N MET A 302 23.84 45.39 0.80
CA MET A 302 23.68 44.77 2.13
C MET A 302 24.35 43.40 2.17
N THR A 303 24.23 42.63 1.08
CA THR A 303 24.90 41.34 0.92
C THR A 303 24.87 40.91 -0.56
N SER A 304 25.72 39.94 -0.92
CA SER A 304 25.84 39.41 -2.27
C SER A 304 26.18 37.91 -2.28
N ASP A 305 25.80 37.22 -3.35
CA ASP A 305 25.86 35.76 -3.52
C ASP A 305 25.93 35.39 -5.02
N SER A 306 26.18 34.12 -5.32
CA SER A 306 26.06 33.49 -6.63
C SER A 306 24.65 33.56 -7.25
N ILE A 307 24.57 33.49 -8.58
CA ILE A 307 23.32 33.33 -9.33
C ILE A 307 22.96 31.84 -9.43
N ALA A 308 21.67 31.53 -9.26
CA ALA A 308 21.13 30.17 -9.32
C ALA A 308 20.30 29.96 -10.60
N GLY A 309 20.61 28.90 -11.36
CA GLY A 309 20.17 28.73 -12.76
C GLY A 309 18.91 27.89 -13.04
N ASN A 310 18.12 27.55 -12.00
CA ASN A 310 16.91 26.71 -12.11
C ASN A 310 15.70 27.44 -11.49
N PHE A 311 14.48 26.94 -11.68
CA PHE A 311 13.30 27.46 -11.01
C PHE A 311 13.33 27.22 -9.50
N LEU A 312 13.66 28.26 -8.75
CA LEU A 312 13.84 28.25 -7.31
C LEU A 312 13.04 29.38 -6.68
N THR A 313 12.81 29.28 -5.37
CA THR A 313 12.14 30.32 -4.62
C THR A 313 13.13 31.09 -3.77
N PHE A 314 13.17 32.39 -4.02
CA PHE A 314 14.08 33.36 -3.41
C PHE A 314 13.30 34.13 -2.35
N ASN A 315 13.87 34.29 -1.15
CA ASN A 315 13.25 35.06 -0.08
C ASN A 315 14.23 36.00 0.63
N ILE A 316 13.71 37.17 1.01
CA ILE A 316 14.37 38.18 1.85
C ILE A 316 13.51 38.41 3.10
N SER A 317 14.14 38.48 4.27
CA SER A 317 13.51 38.80 5.55
C SER A 317 14.24 39.99 6.18
N VAL A 318 13.51 41.03 6.60
CA VAL A 318 14.09 42.24 7.22
C VAL A 318 13.41 42.51 8.55
N TRP A 319 14.19 42.76 9.60
CA TRP A 319 13.65 42.82 10.97
C TRP A 319 14.44 43.66 11.97
N GLN A 320 13.76 44.09 13.03
CA GLN A 320 14.33 44.91 14.10
C GLN A 320 15.17 44.08 15.09
N ASP A 321 16.35 44.59 15.45
CA ASP A 321 17.29 44.02 16.42
C ASP A 321 17.88 45.15 17.28
N GLY A 322 17.12 45.60 18.28
CA GLY A 322 17.46 46.79 19.07
C GLY A 322 17.46 48.05 18.19
N ALA A 323 18.56 48.79 18.17
CA ALA A 323 18.77 49.97 17.32
C ALA A 323 19.25 49.63 15.89
N ASN A 324 19.43 48.34 15.59
CA ASN A 324 19.80 47.83 14.28
C ASN A 324 18.61 47.14 13.62
N ILE A 325 18.77 46.84 12.33
CA ILE A 325 17.99 45.86 11.59
C ILE A 325 18.89 44.68 11.20
N ARG A 326 18.31 43.50 11.08
CA ARG A 326 18.93 42.34 10.44
C ARG A 326 18.22 42.01 9.13
N ILE A 327 18.99 41.42 8.23
CA ILE A 327 18.59 41.03 6.88
C ILE A 327 18.98 39.57 6.68
N GLY A 328 18.00 38.70 6.50
CA GLY A 328 18.18 37.29 6.14
C GLY A 328 17.87 37.07 4.66
N TYR A 329 18.66 36.21 4.01
CA TYR A 329 18.46 35.84 2.60
C TYR A 329 18.59 34.32 2.43
N GLN A 330 17.73 33.76 1.58
CA GLN A 330 17.79 32.36 1.19
C GLN A 330 17.24 32.16 -0.24
N TRP A 331 17.88 31.23 -0.96
CA TRP A 331 17.38 30.53 -2.13
C TRP A 331 17.79 29.05 -1.95
N ARG A 332 17.05 28.07 -2.49
CA ARG A 332 17.41 26.65 -2.29
C ARG A 332 17.18 25.69 -3.46
N GLY A 333 18.29 25.19 -3.97
CA GLY A 333 18.41 23.84 -4.53
C GLY A 333 18.32 22.74 -3.45
N PRO A 334 18.90 21.55 -3.67
CA PRO A 334 18.56 20.36 -2.88
C PRO A 334 19.16 20.23 -1.46
N THR A 335 20.00 21.15 -0.97
CA THR A 335 20.70 20.98 0.33
C THR A 335 20.97 22.29 1.12
N ALA A 336 20.98 22.14 2.46
CA ALA A 336 21.60 23.01 3.48
C ALA A 336 20.95 24.39 3.80
N GLN A 337 21.37 24.95 4.95
CA GLN A 337 20.69 25.94 5.81
C GLN A 337 20.57 27.39 5.25
N TRP A 338 20.24 28.39 6.11
CA TRP A 338 20.22 29.81 5.73
C TRP A 338 21.56 30.24 5.11
N VAL A 339 21.54 31.02 4.04
CA VAL A 339 22.73 31.40 3.29
C VAL A 339 23.52 32.52 3.99
N THR A 340 22.83 33.53 4.52
CA THR A 340 23.48 34.60 5.32
C THR A 340 22.50 35.33 6.24
N THR A 341 23.05 36.08 7.21
CA THR A 341 22.32 37.11 7.97
C THR A 341 23.26 38.29 8.22
N VAL A 342 22.89 39.46 7.70
CA VAL A 342 23.65 40.71 7.86
C VAL A 342 22.93 41.64 8.85
N THR A 343 23.68 42.51 9.53
CA THR A 343 23.15 43.53 10.45
C THR A 343 23.55 44.93 9.96
N ALA A 344 22.62 45.89 10.00
CA ALA A 344 22.83 47.29 9.64
C ALA A 344 22.13 48.21 10.65
N PRO A 345 22.57 49.46 10.86
CA PRO A 345 21.84 50.40 11.73
C PRO A 345 20.50 50.81 11.12
N GLY A 346 19.45 50.98 11.95
CA GLY A 346 18.18 51.55 11.49
C GLY A 346 16.91 50.97 12.10
N THR A 347 15.79 51.26 11.43
CA THR A 347 14.43 50.87 11.78
C THR A 347 13.68 50.22 10.62
N VAL A 348 12.84 49.23 10.93
CA VAL A 348 11.91 48.60 9.98
C VAL A 348 10.55 49.31 9.98
N ALA A 349 9.87 49.28 8.83
CA ALA A 349 8.46 49.65 8.68
C ALA A 349 7.72 48.61 7.82
N GLY A 350 6.38 48.70 7.81
CA GLY A 350 5.52 47.83 7.02
C GLY A 350 5.65 48.06 5.52
N VAL A 351 5.33 47.03 4.74
CA VAL A 351 5.41 47.02 3.28
C VAL A 351 4.22 47.75 2.68
N THR A 352 4.45 48.89 2.02
CA THR A 352 3.41 49.65 1.30
C THR A 352 3.24 49.21 -0.16
N GLY A 353 4.16 48.38 -0.67
CA GLY A 353 4.09 47.87 -2.03
C GLY A 353 5.18 46.85 -2.34
N VAL A 354 4.93 46.03 -3.34
CA VAL A 354 5.81 44.95 -3.78
C VAL A 354 5.76 44.82 -5.30
N GLY A 355 6.88 44.46 -5.91
CA GLY A 355 6.97 44.26 -7.35
C GLY A 355 8.11 43.36 -7.79
N THR A 356 8.15 43.08 -9.09
CA THR A 356 9.18 42.26 -9.73
C THR A 356 9.45 42.72 -11.16
N ASN A 357 10.65 42.43 -11.64
CA ASN A 357 11.33 43.05 -12.80
C ASN A 357 11.11 44.57 -12.88
N THR A 358 11.23 45.28 -11.75
CA THR A 358 10.86 46.71 -11.66
C THR A 358 11.74 47.66 -12.48
N LEU A 359 12.93 47.21 -12.88
CA LEU A 359 13.80 47.89 -13.85
C LEU A 359 13.41 47.61 -15.32
N GLY A 360 12.63 46.56 -15.58
CA GLY A 360 12.23 46.13 -16.93
C GLY A 360 13.40 45.66 -17.77
N ALA A 361 14.23 44.76 -17.23
CA ALA A 361 15.22 44.06 -18.03
C ALA A 361 14.50 43.11 -18.99
N THR A 362 14.95 43.08 -20.25
CA THR A 362 14.49 42.10 -21.24
C THR A 362 15.45 40.92 -21.30
N SER A 363 14.99 39.81 -21.87
CA SER A 363 15.80 38.60 -22.09
C SER A 363 15.50 38.02 -23.47
N SER A 364 16.51 37.43 -24.13
CA SER A 364 16.30 36.61 -25.34
C SER A 364 15.85 35.17 -25.04
N GLU A 365 15.83 34.79 -23.77
CA GLU A 365 15.28 33.54 -23.23
C GLU A 365 14.14 33.85 -22.26
N ILE A 366 13.29 32.87 -21.97
CA ILE A 366 12.18 33.02 -21.02
C ILE A 366 12.70 33.50 -19.65
N LEU A 367 12.01 34.47 -19.05
CA LEU A 367 12.27 34.99 -17.71
C LEU A 367 11.03 34.74 -16.83
N PRO A 368 10.81 33.48 -16.41
CA PRO A 368 9.61 33.07 -15.71
C PRO A 368 9.67 33.52 -14.25
N MET A 369 8.62 34.20 -13.79
CA MET A 369 8.45 34.64 -12.42
C MET A 369 7.01 34.38 -11.95
N GLY A 370 6.84 34.03 -10.67
CA GLY A 370 5.52 33.76 -10.11
C GLY A 370 5.54 33.57 -8.59
N HIS A 371 4.39 33.26 -8.02
CA HIS A 371 4.21 33.02 -6.58
C HIS A 371 4.79 34.12 -5.68
N LEU A 372 4.54 35.38 -6.02
CA LEU A 372 4.96 36.53 -5.24
C LEU A 372 4.17 36.58 -3.93
N ALA A 373 4.84 36.47 -2.79
CA ALA A 373 4.23 36.41 -1.47
C ALA A 373 4.91 37.34 -0.45
N LEU A 374 4.11 37.89 0.46
CA LEU A 374 4.56 38.64 1.64
C LEU A 374 4.09 37.96 2.92
N PHE A 375 4.91 38.01 3.96
CA PHE A 375 4.66 37.43 5.28
C PHE A 375 4.98 38.46 6.36
N ALA A 376 4.17 38.52 7.42
CA ALA A 376 4.47 39.32 8.59
C ALA A 376 5.51 38.59 9.48
N GLY A 377 6.41 39.34 10.10
CA GLY A 377 7.35 38.83 11.08
C GLY A 377 8.64 38.22 10.49
N GLN A 378 9.42 37.59 11.37
CA GLN A 378 10.86 37.39 11.17
C GLN A 378 11.48 36.32 12.09
N PRO A 379 12.58 35.70 11.65
CA PRO A 379 12.88 35.40 10.25
C PRO A 379 11.89 34.32 9.78
N TYR A 380 11.15 34.54 8.68
CA TYR A 380 10.20 33.53 8.20
C TYR A 380 10.95 32.35 7.57
N THR A 381 11.25 31.34 8.39
CA THR A 381 11.94 30.13 7.94
C THR A 381 11.06 29.34 6.99
N LEU A 382 11.43 29.31 5.71
CA LEU A 382 11.13 28.17 4.84
C LEU A 382 11.94 26.97 5.36
N ARG A 383 11.45 26.38 6.46
CA ARG A 383 12.09 25.28 7.19
C ARG A 383 12.23 24.08 6.26
N ASP A 384 13.35 23.38 6.44
CA ASP A 384 13.72 22.23 5.64
C ASP A 384 14.21 21.15 6.59
N THR A 385 13.32 20.22 6.90
CA THR A 385 13.52 19.06 7.76
C THR A 385 13.65 17.80 6.91
N ARG A 386 14.49 17.86 5.86
CA ARG A 386 14.91 16.69 5.06
C ARG A 386 16.41 16.38 5.15
N GLN A 387 17.00 16.69 6.31
CA GLN A 387 18.21 16.02 6.77
C GLN A 387 17.77 14.84 7.66
N ASP A 388 18.24 13.65 7.30
CA ASP A 388 18.10 12.37 8.03
C ASP A 388 16.68 11.75 8.15
N GLY A 389 16.30 10.92 7.17
CA GLY A 389 15.69 9.62 7.49
C GLY A 389 14.18 9.46 7.76
N PHE A 390 13.34 10.49 7.53
CA PHE A 390 11.90 10.57 7.87
C PHE A 390 11.61 10.75 9.38
N PRO A 391 10.60 11.54 9.80
CA PRO A 391 9.69 12.41 9.01
C PRO A 391 10.32 13.82 8.79
N GLU A 392 9.82 15.03 9.05
CA GLU A 392 8.52 15.59 9.50
C GLU A 392 8.37 17.09 9.08
N TRP A 393 7.34 17.80 9.58
CA TRP A 393 7.00 19.22 9.34
C TRP A 393 7.55 20.15 10.47
N PRO A 394 7.37 21.49 10.46
CA PRO A 394 6.68 22.35 9.50
C PRO A 394 7.62 23.02 8.50
N GLY A 395 7.27 23.03 7.21
CA GLY A 395 8.11 23.58 6.14
C GLY A 395 7.49 23.51 4.73
N GLY A 396 6.16 23.64 4.64
CA GLY A 396 5.36 23.21 3.48
C GLY A 396 5.81 23.68 2.10
N HIS A 397 6.43 24.86 2.00
CA HIS A 397 6.78 25.49 0.73
C HIS A 397 7.63 24.61 -0.21
N ARG A 398 8.68 23.92 0.30
CA ARG A 398 9.52 23.04 -0.54
C ARG A 398 8.72 21.84 -1.06
N GLY A 399 7.78 21.34 -0.25
CA GLY A 399 6.81 20.32 -0.67
C GLY A 399 5.93 20.85 -1.79
N ALA A 400 5.34 22.02 -1.61
CA ALA A 400 4.48 22.67 -2.60
C ALA A 400 5.20 22.88 -3.94
N ARG A 401 6.42 23.44 -3.95
CA ARG A 401 7.20 23.63 -5.18
C ARG A 401 7.49 22.31 -5.90
N ASP A 402 7.74 21.22 -5.18
CA ASP A 402 8.05 19.89 -5.75
C ASP A 402 6.79 18.99 -5.89
N SER A 403 5.60 19.59 -5.93
CA SER A 403 4.29 18.91 -6.01
C SER A 403 4.13 17.77 -4.99
N TYR A 404 4.64 17.95 -3.78
CA TYR A 404 4.55 17.02 -2.65
C TYR A 404 5.00 15.57 -2.94
N TYR A 405 5.96 15.41 -3.85
CA TYR A 405 6.49 14.11 -4.23
C TYR A 405 7.11 13.34 -3.05
N TYR A 406 6.80 12.03 -2.94
CA TYR A 406 7.14 11.16 -1.80
C TYR A 406 6.49 11.53 -0.45
N GLU A 407 5.39 12.27 -0.43
CA GLU A 407 4.45 12.29 0.69
C GLU A 407 3.66 10.96 0.74
N THR A 408 3.27 10.44 1.90
CA THR A 408 2.34 9.29 1.96
C THR A 408 0.90 9.73 1.82
N ALA A 409 0.01 8.81 1.42
CA ALA A 409 -1.41 9.10 1.27
C ALA A 409 -2.10 9.69 2.52
N HIS A 410 -1.79 9.20 3.74
CA HIS A 410 -2.41 9.76 4.96
C HIS A 410 -1.81 11.12 5.35
N GLU A 411 -0.48 11.32 5.23
CA GLU A 411 0.16 12.64 5.38
C GLU A 411 -0.45 13.65 4.40
N ARG A 412 -0.61 13.26 3.12
CA ARG A 412 -1.20 14.10 2.07
C ARG A 412 -2.65 14.46 2.36
N LEU A 413 -3.48 13.48 2.71
CA LEU A 413 -4.90 13.70 3.02
C LEU A 413 -5.06 14.66 4.20
N ALA A 414 -4.27 14.49 5.27
CA ALA A 414 -4.28 15.39 6.42
C ALA A 414 -3.90 16.83 6.04
N ARG A 415 -2.83 17.01 5.25
CA ARG A 415 -2.41 18.33 4.76
C ARG A 415 -3.46 18.97 3.84
N LEU A 416 -4.03 18.23 2.89
CA LEU A 416 -5.03 18.75 1.98
C LEU A 416 -6.27 19.23 2.73
N LEU A 417 -6.77 18.44 3.68
CA LEU A 417 -7.90 18.84 4.54
C LEU A 417 -7.56 20.08 5.39
N ALA A 418 -6.35 20.16 5.95
CA ALA A 418 -5.89 21.33 6.70
C ALA A 418 -5.76 22.61 5.83
N GLU A 419 -5.33 22.49 4.57
CA GLU A 419 -5.37 23.57 3.58
C GLU A 419 -6.84 23.97 3.29
N ASP A 420 -7.74 23.00 3.09
CA ASP A 420 -9.16 23.26 2.84
C ASP A 420 -9.96 23.72 4.09
N GLY A 421 -9.31 23.88 5.24
CA GLY A 421 -9.92 24.32 6.50
C GLY A 421 -10.81 23.27 7.19
N VAL A 422 -10.63 21.99 6.85
CA VAL A 422 -11.45 20.87 7.33
C VAL A 422 -10.68 20.06 8.39
N ARG A 423 -11.33 19.80 9.53
CA ARG A 423 -10.80 18.93 10.59
C ARG A 423 -10.66 17.48 10.07
N ILE A 424 -9.55 16.82 10.40
CA ILE A 424 -9.34 15.38 10.13
C ILE A 424 -9.28 14.55 11.43
N SER A 425 -9.97 13.41 11.45
CA SER A 425 -9.75 12.33 12.42
C SER A 425 -8.91 11.22 11.78
N LEU A 426 -7.70 10.99 12.33
CA LEU A 426 -6.77 9.94 11.91
C LEU A 426 -6.44 9.02 13.09
N PRO A 427 -6.59 7.68 12.95
CA PRO A 427 -6.05 6.73 13.90
C PRO A 427 -4.52 6.65 13.80
N ALA A 428 -3.85 6.36 14.91
CA ALA A 428 -2.42 6.09 14.92
C ALA A 428 -2.09 4.82 14.13
N LEU A 429 -1.01 4.86 13.32
CA LEU A 429 -0.54 3.69 12.58
C LEU A 429 0.32 2.76 13.47
N PRO A 430 0.27 1.43 13.27
CA PRO A 430 1.17 0.51 13.94
C PRO A 430 2.63 0.77 13.57
N ALA A 431 3.55 0.61 14.54
CA ALA A 431 4.97 0.88 14.32
C ALA A 431 5.55 0.07 13.15
N GLY A 432 6.20 0.76 12.21
CA GLY A 432 6.75 0.16 11.00
C GLY A 432 5.75 -0.03 9.83
N GLN A 433 4.49 0.35 10.00
CA GLN A 433 3.50 0.37 8.91
C GLN A 433 3.26 1.80 8.40
N ALA A 434 3.03 1.95 7.09
CA ALA A 434 2.72 3.22 6.45
C ALA A 434 1.79 3.01 5.23
N THR A 435 0.96 4.00 4.93
CA THR A 435 0.28 4.09 3.62
C THR A 435 1.32 4.37 2.52
N PRO A 436 1.10 3.99 1.24
CA PRO A 436 2.10 4.14 0.20
C PRO A 436 2.49 5.61 -0.02
N ARG A 437 3.75 5.79 -0.44
CA ARG A 437 4.29 7.07 -0.90
C ARG A 437 3.67 7.39 -2.28
N MET A 438 3.18 8.60 -2.45
CA MET A 438 2.50 9.08 -3.65
C MET A 438 3.43 9.85 -4.59
N GLY A 439 3.05 9.87 -5.87
CA GLY A 439 3.72 10.67 -6.90
C GLY A 439 3.39 12.16 -6.77
N TRP A 440 3.70 12.95 -7.79
CA TRP A 440 3.44 14.39 -7.79
C TRP A 440 1.93 14.68 -7.67
N GLN A 441 1.53 15.48 -6.69
CA GLN A 441 0.18 16.03 -6.57
C GLN A 441 -0.15 16.84 -7.84
N PRO A 442 -1.24 16.56 -8.55
CA PRO A 442 -1.66 17.36 -9.70
C PRO A 442 -2.25 18.70 -9.27
N ILE A 443 -2.38 19.63 -10.23
CA ILE A 443 -3.27 20.79 -10.11
C ILE A 443 -4.71 20.24 -10.11
N GLY A 444 -5.49 20.54 -9.08
CA GLY A 444 -6.76 19.85 -8.88
C GLY A 444 -7.71 20.52 -7.89
N GLN A 445 -8.95 20.03 -7.89
CA GLN A 445 -9.96 20.38 -6.89
C GLN A 445 -9.76 19.54 -5.63
N SER A 446 -10.16 20.08 -4.47
CA SER A 446 -9.95 19.47 -3.14
C SER A 446 -10.45 18.03 -3.04
N LEU A 447 -11.75 17.79 -3.29
CA LEU A 447 -12.34 16.46 -3.12
C LEU A 447 -11.71 15.39 -4.05
N PRO A 448 -11.47 15.64 -5.35
CA PRO A 448 -10.66 14.74 -6.19
C PRO A 448 -9.24 14.46 -5.67
N LEU A 449 -8.54 15.45 -5.09
CA LEU A 449 -7.22 15.23 -4.48
C LEU A 449 -7.31 14.38 -3.20
N TRP A 450 -8.38 14.52 -2.41
CA TRP A 450 -8.64 13.64 -1.26
C TRP A 450 -8.92 12.19 -1.73
N ARG A 451 -9.69 12.02 -2.81
CA ARG A 451 -9.95 10.71 -3.45
C ARG A 451 -8.71 10.07 -4.03
N GLU A 452 -7.79 10.85 -4.59
CA GLU A 452 -6.50 10.35 -5.07
C GLU A 452 -5.72 9.65 -3.93
N CYS A 453 -5.74 10.21 -2.72
CA CYS A 453 -5.12 9.63 -1.54
C CYS A 453 -5.82 8.31 -1.12
N GLU A 454 -7.16 8.32 -1.09
CA GLU A 454 -7.98 7.13 -0.81
C GLU A 454 -7.69 6.00 -1.81
N ALA A 455 -7.62 6.32 -3.11
CA ALA A 455 -7.36 5.38 -4.19
C ALA A 455 -5.92 4.86 -4.22
N ALA A 456 -4.93 5.70 -3.91
CA ALA A 456 -3.52 5.30 -3.83
C ALA A 456 -3.28 4.28 -2.69
N ASP A 457 -3.87 4.50 -1.51
CA ASP A 457 -3.73 3.58 -0.38
C ASP A 457 -4.70 2.39 -0.44
N GLY A 458 -5.97 2.59 -0.79
CA GLY A 458 -7.05 1.61 -0.61
C GLY A 458 -7.67 1.63 0.80
N GLY A 459 -7.53 2.74 1.51
CA GLY A 459 -8.24 3.02 2.76
C GLY A 459 -9.73 3.33 2.56
N LEU A 460 -10.35 3.97 3.55
CA LEU A 460 -11.73 4.46 3.51
C LEU A 460 -11.79 5.89 4.09
N ILE A 461 -12.25 6.85 3.29
CA ILE A 461 -12.70 8.16 3.77
C ILE A 461 -14.15 8.01 4.30
N TYR A 462 -14.46 8.72 5.39
CA TYR A 462 -15.83 8.88 5.91
C TYR A 462 -15.94 10.21 6.68
N GLU A 463 -17.05 10.44 7.37
CA GLU A 463 -17.28 11.63 8.21
C GLU A 463 -17.51 11.20 9.66
N SER A 464 -17.08 12.01 10.63
CA SER A 464 -17.24 11.72 12.06
C SER A 464 -17.27 13.03 12.86
N GLY A 465 -18.47 13.48 13.23
CA GLY A 465 -18.67 14.85 13.72
C GLY A 465 -18.47 15.88 12.59
N PHE A 466 -18.11 17.12 12.95
CA PHE A 466 -17.70 18.17 12.00
C PHE A 466 -16.24 17.97 11.52
N ALA A 467 -15.94 16.76 11.06
CA ALA A 467 -14.62 16.34 10.57
C ALA A 467 -14.73 15.22 9.53
N VAL A 468 -13.78 15.21 8.60
CA VAL A 468 -13.52 14.04 7.75
C VAL A 468 -12.69 13.03 8.54
N ALA A 469 -12.98 11.75 8.41
CA ALA A 469 -12.27 10.67 9.09
C ALA A 469 -11.70 9.69 8.08
N TYR A 470 -10.61 9.01 8.43
CA TYR A 470 -9.92 8.10 7.51
C TYR A 470 -9.51 6.78 8.19
N VAL A 471 -9.75 5.66 7.49
CA VAL A 471 -9.21 4.34 7.85
C VAL A 471 -8.16 3.93 6.80
N PRO A 472 -6.86 4.07 7.09
CA PRO A 472 -5.77 3.54 6.28
C PRO A 472 -5.92 2.05 5.94
N ARG A 473 -5.49 1.62 4.74
CA ARG A 473 -5.52 0.21 4.27
C ARG A 473 -4.96 -0.74 5.32
N VAL A 474 -3.86 -0.35 5.96
CA VAL A 474 -3.15 -1.19 6.94
C VAL A 474 -3.96 -1.49 8.20
N LEU A 475 -4.93 -0.63 8.57
CA LEU A 475 -5.87 -0.87 9.67
C LEU A 475 -7.13 -1.65 9.23
N ARG A 476 -7.33 -1.83 7.92
CA ARG A 476 -8.34 -2.77 7.37
C ARG A 476 -7.84 -4.22 7.36
N TYR A 477 -6.62 -4.49 7.85
CA TYR A 477 -6.04 -5.84 7.90
C TYR A 477 -6.34 -6.52 9.23
N ASN A 478 -6.94 -7.71 9.17
CA ASN A 478 -7.34 -8.49 10.35
C ASN A 478 -8.08 -7.68 11.44
N PRO A 479 -9.07 -6.82 11.11
CA PRO A 479 -9.74 -6.01 12.11
C PRO A 479 -10.44 -6.86 13.17
N ASP A 480 -10.45 -6.35 14.41
CA ASP A 480 -11.19 -6.94 15.52
C ASP A 480 -12.70 -6.88 15.27
N VAL A 481 -13.44 -7.83 15.85
CA VAL A 481 -14.90 -7.91 15.73
C VAL A 481 -15.53 -6.80 16.57
N ALA A 482 -16.14 -5.82 15.91
CA ALA A 482 -16.79 -4.68 16.54
C ALA A 482 -18.27 -4.96 16.88
N LEU A 483 -18.91 -5.87 16.14
CA LEU A 483 -20.29 -6.27 16.36
C LEU A 483 -20.45 -7.78 16.10
N THR A 484 -21.16 -8.46 17.00
CA THR A 484 -21.50 -9.88 16.86
C THR A 484 -23.01 -10.02 16.78
N LEU A 485 -23.51 -10.70 15.74
CA LEU A 485 -24.92 -10.98 15.52
C LEU A 485 -25.14 -12.50 15.55
N ASP A 486 -26.23 -12.97 16.16
CA ASP A 486 -26.60 -14.39 16.18
C ASP A 486 -27.91 -14.63 15.40
N GLY A 487 -27.79 -15.34 14.28
CA GLY A 487 -28.91 -15.71 13.41
C GLY A 487 -29.90 -16.69 14.06
N ALA A 488 -29.47 -17.51 15.02
CA ALA A 488 -30.33 -18.50 15.68
C ALA A 488 -31.37 -17.86 16.63
N ILE A 489 -31.13 -16.63 17.09
CA ILE A 489 -32.05 -15.86 17.94
C ILE A 489 -32.69 -14.66 17.21
N GLY A 490 -32.50 -14.52 15.89
CA GLY A 490 -33.17 -13.51 15.08
C GLY A 490 -32.57 -12.10 15.15
N GLN A 491 -31.28 -11.95 15.49
CA GLN A 491 -30.60 -10.66 15.46
C GLN A 491 -30.33 -10.10 14.05
N ILE A 492 -30.63 -10.89 13.01
CA ILE A 492 -30.52 -10.53 11.60
C ILE A 492 -31.93 -10.34 11.02
N GLY A 493 -32.12 -9.35 10.16
CA GLY A 493 -33.37 -9.09 9.44
C GLY A 493 -33.79 -10.19 8.48
N ASP A 494 -35.08 -10.16 8.12
CA ASP A 494 -35.73 -11.04 7.14
C ASP A 494 -35.50 -10.63 5.68
N ASP A 495 -34.77 -9.53 5.46
CA ASP A 495 -34.39 -8.94 4.16
C ASP A 495 -33.12 -9.54 3.54
N LEU A 496 -32.50 -10.54 4.19
CA LEU A 496 -31.21 -11.13 3.80
C LEU A 496 -31.18 -11.57 2.33
N ASN A 497 -30.35 -10.89 1.52
CA ASN A 497 -30.29 -11.05 0.07
C ASN A 497 -28.87 -11.42 -0.40
N LEU A 498 -28.60 -12.73 -0.49
CA LEU A 498 -27.32 -13.29 -0.92
C LEU A 498 -27.28 -13.59 -2.42
N LYS A 499 -26.24 -13.10 -3.10
CA LYS A 499 -26.12 -13.14 -4.57
C LYS A 499 -24.81 -13.78 -5.00
N ALA A 500 -24.90 -14.80 -5.85
CA ALA A 500 -23.77 -15.37 -6.58
C ALA A 500 -23.67 -14.72 -7.96
N ASP A 501 -23.17 -13.49 -8.02
CA ASP A 501 -23.10 -12.67 -9.24
C ASP A 501 -21.66 -12.22 -9.59
N ALA A 502 -21.51 -11.61 -10.77
CA ALA A 502 -20.24 -11.15 -11.31
C ALA A 502 -20.03 -9.61 -11.25
N GLN A 503 -20.87 -8.85 -10.53
CA GLN A 503 -20.85 -7.38 -10.56
C GLN A 503 -19.51 -6.80 -10.10
N ARG A 504 -18.96 -7.30 -8.98
CA ARG A 504 -17.64 -6.92 -8.45
C ARG A 504 -16.48 -7.81 -8.99
N LEU A 505 -16.76 -8.83 -9.78
CA LEU A 505 -15.74 -9.75 -10.31
C LEU A 505 -14.86 -9.06 -11.36
N ARG A 506 -13.54 -9.07 -11.15
CA ARG A 506 -12.53 -8.74 -12.17
C ARG A 506 -11.41 -9.77 -12.04
N ASN A 507 -11.18 -10.56 -13.08
CA ASN A 507 -10.19 -11.66 -13.06
C ASN A 507 -8.91 -11.36 -13.84
N VAL A 508 -8.80 -10.15 -14.41
CA VAL A 508 -7.57 -9.54 -14.91
C VAL A 508 -7.52 -8.09 -14.38
N VAL A 509 -6.41 -7.69 -13.77
CA VAL A 509 -6.22 -6.32 -13.25
C VAL A 509 -4.90 -5.77 -13.77
N THR A 510 -4.97 -4.60 -14.41
CA THR A 510 -3.80 -3.83 -14.88
C THR A 510 -3.69 -2.56 -14.05
N VAL A 511 -2.69 -2.45 -13.17
CA VAL A 511 -2.47 -1.20 -12.43
C VAL A 511 -1.40 -0.39 -13.14
N SER A 512 -1.69 0.88 -13.40
CA SER A 512 -0.75 1.85 -13.99
C SER A 512 -0.37 2.91 -12.96
N ARG A 513 0.86 3.41 -13.00
CA ARG A 513 1.23 4.67 -12.33
C ARG A 513 0.96 5.84 -13.28
N GLU A 514 0.50 6.98 -12.75
CA GLU A 514 0.39 8.20 -13.58
C GLU A 514 1.77 8.60 -14.14
N GLY A 515 1.86 8.75 -15.47
CA GLY A 515 3.13 9.02 -16.16
C GLY A 515 4.19 7.93 -15.94
N GLY A 516 3.79 6.68 -15.71
CA GLY A 516 4.69 5.57 -15.36
C GLY A 516 4.43 4.27 -16.09
N ALA A 517 4.89 3.18 -15.49
CA ALA A 517 4.70 1.83 -16.00
C ALA A 517 3.32 1.26 -15.65
N SER A 518 3.08 0.01 -16.05
CA SER A 518 1.93 -0.77 -15.62
C SER A 518 2.33 -2.22 -15.31
N ALA A 519 1.57 -2.87 -14.42
CA ALA A 519 1.72 -4.28 -14.09
C ALA A 519 0.37 -5.00 -14.15
N VAL A 520 0.38 -6.27 -14.54
CA VAL A 520 -0.84 -7.08 -14.76
C VAL A 520 -0.85 -8.30 -13.85
N ALA A 521 -1.97 -8.53 -13.17
CA ALA A 521 -2.26 -9.76 -12.44
C ALA A 521 -3.54 -10.42 -13.00
N ALA A 522 -3.62 -11.76 -12.99
CA ALA A 522 -4.80 -12.48 -13.45
C ALA A 522 -5.01 -13.84 -12.76
N ASP A 523 -6.27 -14.18 -12.44
CA ASP A 523 -6.65 -15.54 -12.05
C ASP A 523 -6.89 -16.36 -13.32
N LEU A 524 -5.89 -17.13 -13.73
CA LEU A 524 -5.92 -17.90 -14.97
C LEU A 524 -7.00 -18.99 -14.99
N ASP A 525 -7.47 -19.48 -13.84
CA ASP A 525 -8.52 -20.50 -13.77
C ASP A 525 -9.91 -19.86 -13.88
N LEU A 526 -10.13 -18.67 -13.32
CA LEU A 526 -11.33 -17.88 -13.62
C LEU A 526 -11.33 -17.41 -15.08
N VAL A 527 -10.19 -17.00 -15.64
CA VAL A 527 -10.10 -16.65 -17.07
C VAL A 527 -10.44 -17.84 -17.98
N ARG A 528 -10.02 -19.07 -17.61
CA ARG A 528 -10.38 -20.31 -18.34
C ARG A 528 -11.85 -20.68 -18.23
N THR A 529 -12.50 -20.41 -17.10
CA THR A 529 -13.85 -20.91 -16.79
C THR A 529 -14.97 -19.88 -16.99
N GLN A 530 -14.63 -18.58 -16.98
CA GLN A 530 -15.59 -17.46 -17.01
C GLN A 530 -15.22 -16.38 -18.06
N GLY A 531 -14.12 -16.56 -18.79
CA GLY A 531 -13.62 -15.57 -19.76
C GLY A 531 -12.83 -14.43 -19.11
N ARG A 532 -12.31 -13.49 -19.91
CA ARG A 532 -11.53 -12.35 -19.41
C ARG A 532 -12.45 -11.19 -19.01
N ILE A 533 -12.39 -10.78 -17.74
CA ILE A 533 -13.15 -9.66 -17.17
C ILE A 533 -12.12 -8.66 -16.59
N PRO A 534 -11.66 -7.68 -17.38
CA PRO A 534 -10.56 -6.80 -17.00
C PRO A 534 -11.00 -5.56 -16.20
N THR A 535 -10.07 -4.98 -15.44
CA THR A 535 -10.08 -3.57 -15.01
C THR A 535 -8.68 -2.98 -15.09
N SER A 536 -8.57 -1.65 -15.28
CA SER A 536 -7.32 -0.95 -15.55
C SER A 536 -7.14 0.38 -14.78
N PRO A 537 -7.11 0.38 -13.43
CA PRO A 537 -6.98 1.62 -12.65
C PRO A 537 -5.58 2.25 -12.75
N THR A 538 -5.55 3.57 -12.89
CA THR A 538 -4.33 4.40 -12.76
C THR A 538 -4.26 5.00 -11.37
N LEU A 539 -3.08 4.97 -10.72
CA LEU A 539 -2.86 5.43 -9.35
C LEU A 539 -1.67 6.39 -9.25
N ASN A 540 -1.76 7.41 -8.39
CA ASN A 540 -0.67 8.35 -8.13
C ASN A 540 0.33 7.79 -7.07
N LEU A 541 1.09 6.77 -7.46
CA LEU A 541 2.15 6.14 -6.64
C LEU A 541 3.53 6.81 -6.89
N ALA A 542 4.44 6.74 -5.92
CA ALA A 542 5.79 7.33 -6.04
C ALA A 542 6.78 6.51 -6.88
N SER A 543 6.59 5.20 -7.00
CA SER A 543 7.43 4.31 -7.82
C SER A 543 6.61 3.24 -8.53
N ASP A 544 7.16 2.73 -9.63
CA ASP A 544 6.60 1.61 -10.40
C ASP A 544 6.79 0.25 -9.69
N ASP A 545 7.72 0.13 -8.74
CA ASP A 545 8.03 -1.11 -8.02
C ASP A 545 6.82 -1.70 -7.28
N ALA A 546 5.89 -0.85 -6.84
CA ALA A 546 4.68 -1.25 -6.11
C ALA A 546 3.58 -1.84 -7.01
N LEU A 547 3.65 -1.66 -8.34
CA LEU A 547 2.57 -2.00 -9.27
C LEU A 547 2.23 -3.50 -9.32
N PRO A 548 3.19 -4.46 -9.32
CA PRO A 548 2.86 -5.89 -9.36
C PRO A 548 2.10 -6.34 -8.11
N SER A 549 2.52 -5.86 -6.93
CA SER A 549 1.84 -6.12 -5.66
C SER A 549 0.46 -5.47 -5.65
N ARG A 550 0.33 -4.22 -6.10
CA ARG A 550 -0.95 -3.49 -6.17
C ARG A 550 -1.96 -4.17 -7.10
N ALA A 551 -1.52 -4.65 -8.26
CA ALA A 551 -2.36 -5.41 -9.19
C ALA A 551 -2.81 -6.74 -8.58
N SER A 552 -1.91 -7.46 -7.90
CA SER A 552 -2.21 -8.72 -7.21
C SER A 552 -3.19 -8.53 -6.05
N TRP A 553 -3.05 -7.43 -5.28
CA TRP A 553 -3.97 -7.09 -4.20
C TRP A 553 -5.37 -6.74 -4.70
N LEU A 554 -5.48 -5.90 -5.73
CA LEU A 554 -6.76 -5.54 -6.31
C LEU A 554 -7.45 -6.75 -6.96
N LEU A 555 -6.70 -7.60 -7.67
CA LEU A 555 -7.20 -8.88 -8.21
C LEU A 555 -7.79 -9.75 -7.09
N ARG A 556 -7.12 -9.84 -5.94
CA ARG A 556 -7.59 -10.56 -4.75
C ARG A 556 -8.92 -10.03 -4.23
N LEU A 557 -9.08 -8.70 -4.12
CA LEU A 557 -10.35 -8.10 -3.70
C LEU A 557 -11.47 -8.41 -4.71
N SER A 558 -11.16 -8.40 -6.01
CA SER A 558 -12.12 -8.64 -7.10
C SER A 558 -12.31 -10.11 -7.50
N THR A 559 -11.75 -11.07 -6.76
CA THR A 559 -11.89 -12.53 -7.01
C THR A 559 -12.28 -13.35 -5.77
N ALA A 560 -12.83 -12.69 -4.74
CA ALA A 560 -13.45 -13.36 -3.60
C ALA A 560 -14.50 -14.40 -4.09
N ARG A 561 -14.47 -15.62 -3.54
CA ARG A 561 -15.28 -16.76 -4.02
C ARG A 561 -16.45 -17.10 -3.08
N GLU A 562 -17.00 -16.08 -2.45
CA GLU A 562 -18.08 -16.15 -1.46
C GLU A 562 -19.32 -15.43 -2.02
N PRO A 563 -20.56 -15.90 -1.74
CA PRO A 563 -21.77 -15.17 -2.13
C PRO A 563 -21.80 -13.76 -1.53
N ARG A 564 -22.12 -12.76 -2.34
CA ARG A 564 -22.20 -11.37 -1.88
C ARG A 564 -23.46 -11.15 -1.07
N CYS A 565 -23.29 -10.68 0.16
CA CYS A 565 -24.33 -9.92 0.87
C CYS A 565 -24.20 -8.44 0.48
N ASP A 566 -25.31 -7.75 0.25
CA ASP A 566 -25.31 -6.30 0.03
C ASP A 566 -25.60 -5.52 1.32
N THR A 567 -26.62 -5.98 2.05
CA THR A 567 -27.12 -5.35 3.27
C THR A 567 -27.37 -6.37 4.37
N LEU A 568 -27.11 -5.98 5.62
CA LEU A 568 -27.52 -6.70 6.83
C LEU A 568 -28.39 -5.75 7.67
N SER A 569 -29.67 -6.07 7.86
CA SER A 569 -30.54 -5.29 8.76
C SER A 569 -30.51 -5.85 10.19
N VAL A 570 -30.59 -4.96 11.17
CA VAL A 570 -30.67 -5.26 12.62
C VAL A 570 -31.73 -4.35 13.26
N ASN A 571 -32.67 -4.94 14.00
CA ASN A 571 -33.62 -4.18 14.82
C ASN A 571 -33.06 -4.03 16.25
N LEU A 572 -32.50 -2.86 16.54
CA LEU A 572 -31.89 -2.52 17.83
C LEU A 572 -32.93 -2.29 18.93
N SER A 573 -34.18 -1.97 18.58
CA SER A 573 -35.26 -1.87 19.56
C SER A 573 -35.70 -3.22 20.12
N SER A 574 -35.59 -4.29 19.33
CA SER A 574 -35.82 -5.68 19.75
C SER A 574 -34.56 -6.33 20.37
N HIS A 575 -33.37 -5.85 20.00
CA HIS A 575 -32.08 -6.39 20.45
C HIS A 575 -31.22 -5.32 21.13
N ARG A 576 -31.78 -4.71 22.18
CA ARG A 576 -31.25 -3.49 22.82
C ARG A 576 -29.80 -3.60 23.31
N GLY A 577 -29.34 -4.80 23.69
CA GLY A 577 -27.95 -5.06 24.06
C GLY A 577 -26.91 -4.83 22.94
N LEU A 578 -27.34 -4.81 21.68
CA LEU A 578 -26.48 -4.48 20.53
C LEU A 578 -26.27 -2.96 20.34
N ALA A 579 -27.12 -2.12 20.93
CA ALA A 579 -27.16 -0.68 20.65
C ALA A 579 -25.87 0.07 21.04
N ALA A 580 -25.21 -0.34 22.13
CA ALA A 580 -23.95 0.26 22.56
C ALA A 580 -22.83 -0.04 21.55
N ALA A 581 -22.64 -1.32 21.20
CA ALA A 581 -21.66 -1.73 20.18
C ALA A 581 -21.95 -1.08 18.81
N TRP A 582 -23.24 -0.99 18.43
CA TRP A 582 -23.65 -0.29 17.22
C TRP A 582 -23.21 1.17 17.19
N CYS A 583 -23.32 1.90 18.30
CA CYS A 583 -22.89 3.29 18.37
C CYS A 583 -21.39 3.49 18.07
N ASP A 584 -20.57 2.45 18.23
CA ASP A 584 -19.12 2.46 18.00
C ASP A 584 -18.71 1.92 16.62
N VAL A 585 -19.63 1.29 15.86
CA VAL A 585 -19.38 0.84 14.48
C VAL A 585 -19.08 2.04 13.56
N ARG A 586 -18.04 1.92 12.73
CA ARG A 586 -17.64 2.88 11.68
C ARG A 586 -17.28 2.12 10.39
N PRO A 587 -17.14 2.78 9.22
CA PRO A 587 -16.65 2.12 8.01
C PRO A 587 -15.28 1.44 8.26
N GLY A 588 -15.12 0.21 7.77
CA GLY A 588 -13.97 -0.66 8.04
C GLY A 588 -14.14 -1.59 9.27
N ALA A 589 -15.13 -1.34 10.13
CA ALA A 589 -15.41 -2.22 11.26
C ALA A 589 -15.93 -3.60 10.82
N ARG A 590 -15.62 -4.64 11.60
CA ARG A 590 -15.96 -6.03 11.28
C ARG A 590 -17.18 -6.51 12.05
N VAL A 591 -18.07 -7.21 11.36
CA VAL A 591 -19.28 -7.83 11.90
C VAL A 591 -19.17 -9.34 11.75
N GLN A 592 -19.20 -10.06 12.88
CA GLN A 592 -19.26 -11.51 12.89
C GLN A 592 -20.71 -11.98 12.99
N VAL A 593 -21.09 -12.91 12.11
CA VAL A 593 -22.40 -13.55 12.14
C VAL A 593 -22.26 -14.99 12.66
N LEU A 594 -22.74 -15.21 13.88
CA LEU A 594 -22.88 -16.52 14.48
C LEU A 594 -24.18 -17.18 14.01
N ASN A 595 -24.15 -18.51 13.88
CA ASN A 595 -25.29 -19.35 13.50
C ASN A 595 -26.14 -18.79 12.33
N PRO A 596 -25.55 -18.35 11.21
CA PRO A 596 -26.34 -17.93 10.05
C PRO A 596 -27.22 -19.08 9.55
N PRO A 597 -28.32 -18.80 8.81
CA PRO A 597 -29.13 -19.85 8.18
C PRO A 597 -28.24 -20.82 7.37
N PRO A 598 -28.44 -22.16 7.41
CA PRO A 598 -27.51 -23.11 6.79
C PRO A 598 -27.30 -22.94 5.26
N GLN A 599 -28.19 -22.22 4.58
CA GLN A 599 -28.12 -21.85 3.17
C GLN A 599 -27.27 -20.59 2.91
N ALA A 600 -27.01 -19.79 3.94
CA ALA A 600 -26.34 -18.47 3.90
C ALA A 600 -24.81 -18.56 4.03
N GLY A 601 -24.19 -19.55 3.38
CA GLY A 601 -22.74 -19.77 3.46
C GLY A 601 -21.93 -18.58 2.95
N GLY A 602 -20.94 -18.13 3.72
CA GLY A 602 -20.16 -16.91 3.44
C GLY A 602 -20.68 -15.65 4.12
N LEU A 603 -21.82 -15.74 4.84
CA LEU A 603 -22.32 -14.62 5.66
C LEU A 603 -21.52 -14.42 6.96
N ASP A 604 -20.76 -15.43 7.39
CA ASP A 604 -20.15 -15.56 8.73
C ASP A 604 -19.29 -14.36 9.19
N ASP A 605 -18.69 -13.61 8.25
CA ASP A 605 -17.67 -12.59 8.55
C ASP A 605 -17.67 -11.45 7.49
N GLN A 606 -18.16 -10.26 7.87
CA GLN A 606 -18.32 -9.09 6.98
C GLN A 606 -17.55 -7.87 7.50
N LEU A 607 -17.25 -6.91 6.61
CA LEU A 607 -16.88 -5.54 6.96
C LEU A 607 -18.03 -4.58 6.62
N VAL A 608 -18.26 -3.58 7.46
CA VAL A 608 -19.17 -2.46 7.20
C VAL A 608 -18.47 -1.44 6.32
N VAL A 609 -19.11 -1.01 5.22
CA VAL A 609 -18.62 0.10 4.38
C VAL A 609 -19.46 1.36 4.54
N GLY A 610 -20.68 1.24 5.06
CA GLY A 610 -21.59 2.31 5.42
C GLY A 610 -22.86 1.77 6.05
N ALA A 611 -23.81 2.63 6.39
CA ALA A 611 -25.11 2.20 6.90
C ALA A 611 -26.22 3.25 6.69
N VAL A 612 -27.46 2.81 6.91
CA VAL A 612 -28.63 3.67 7.11
C VAL A 612 -29.29 3.32 8.44
N GLU A 613 -29.58 4.32 9.27
CA GLU A 613 -30.28 4.21 10.55
C GLU A 613 -31.64 4.89 10.44
N THR A 614 -32.71 4.13 10.69
CA THR A 614 -34.11 4.59 10.67
C THR A 614 -34.65 4.55 12.09
N LEU A 615 -35.06 5.71 12.62
CA LEU A 615 -35.72 5.84 13.92
C LEU A 615 -37.16 6.29 13.72
N GLN A 616 -38.11 5.41 14.05
CA GLN A 616 -39.54 5.70 13.97
C GLN A 616 -40.07 6.03 15.38
N GLY A 617 -40.13 7.32 15.67
CA GLY A 617 -40.41 7.84 17.00
C GLY A 617 -39.36 7.42 18.04
N ARG A 618 -39.78 7.22 19.30
CA ARG A 618 -38.87 6.89 20.42
C ARG A 618 -38.80 5.40 20.78
N ARG A 619 -39.34 4.50 19.95
CA ARG A 619 -39.47 3.06 20.26
C ARG A 619 -39.02 2.11 19.16
N SER A 620 -38.70 2.61 17.97
CA SER A 620 -38.20 1.82 16.85
C SER A 620 -36.88 2.41 16.36
N TRP A 621 -35.85 1.59 16.26
CA TRP A 621 -34.54 1.92 15.70
C TRP A 621 -34.05 0.69 14.94
N ASN A 622 -34.09 0.80 13.62
CA ASN A 622 -33.63 -0.22 12.69
C ASN A 622 -32.37 0.31 12.00
N VAL A 623 -31.39 -0.55 11.78
CA VAL A 623 -30.13 -0.18 11.14
C VAL A 623 -29.82 -1.16 10.02
N VAL A 624 -29.45 -0.64 8.85
CA VAL A 624 -29.18 -1.39 7.63
C VAL A 624 -27.72 -1.17 7.27
N LEU A 625 -26.89 -2.18 7.53
CA LEU A 625 -25.45 -2.14 7.32
C LEU A 625 -25.15 -2.47 5.86
N ASN A 626 -24.48 -1.58 5.13
CA ASN A 626 -23.91 -1.88 3.82
C ASN A 626 -22.59 -2.65 4.02
N VAL A 627 -22.45 -3.82 3.40
CA VAL A 627 -21.36 -4.76 3.74
C VAL A 627 -20.52 -5.22 2.54
N GLU A 628 -19.33 -5.74 2.86
CA GLU A 628 -18.52 -6.58 1.97
C GLU A 628 -17.87 -7.75 2.75
N PRO A 629 -17.55 -8.89 2.10
CA PRO A 629 -16.94 -10.02 2.79
C PRO A 629 -15.61 -9.66 3.46
N ALA A 630 -15.37 -10.11 4.69
CA ALA A 630 -14.12 -9.83 5.40
C ALA A 630 -12.93 -10.68 4.92
N SER A 631 -13.17 -11.83 4.28
CA SER A 631 -12.11 -12.78 3.90
C SER A 631 -10.96 -12.17 3.08
N PRO A 632 -11.19 -11.29 2.06
CA PRO A 632 -10.12 -10.60 1.32
C PRO A 632 -9.31 -9.61 2.15
N TRP A 633 -9.76 -9.25 3.34
CA TRP A 633 -9.07 -8.39 4.30
C TRP A 633 -8.37 -9.17 5.43
N LEU A 634 -8.67 -10.47 5.57
CA LEU A 634 -7.91 -11.39 6.42
C LEU A 634 -6.58 -11.78 5.77
N VAL A 635 -5.48 -11.44 6.44
CA VAL A 635 -4.08 -11.56 5.99
C VAL A 635 -3.23 -12.38 6.98
N GLY A 636 -2.17 -12.99 6.49
CA GLY A 636 -1.24 -13.77 7.31
C GLY A 636 -0.36 -12.87 8.18
N ALA A 637 -0.43 -13.04 9.50
CA ALA A 637 0.54 -12.50 10.44
C ALA A 637 1.74 -13.45 10.60
N ALA A 638 2.91 -12.90 10.95
CA ALA A 638 4.05 -13.71 11.41
C ALA A 638 3.63 -14.53 12.66
N ASP A 639 4.06 -15.79 12.70
CA ASP A 639 3.73 -16.79 13.75
C ASP A 639 2.24 -17.03 14.03
N GLY A 640 1.33 -16.43 13.26
CA GLY A 640 -0.12 -16.60 13.36
C GLY A 640 -0.60 -18.00 12.93
N VAL A 641 -1.91 -18.23 12.97
CA VAL A 641 -2.50 -19.55 12.66
C VAL A 641 -2.46 -19.93 11.17
N HIS A 642 -2.33 -18.96 10.27
CA HIS A 642 -2.28 -19.21 8.83
C HIS A 642 -0.88 -19.68 8.38
N ARG A 643 -0.83 -20.45 7.27
CA ARG A 643 0.41 -21.01 6.69
C ARG A 643 0.48 -20.63 5.22
N VAL A 644 1.66 -20.30 4.68
CA VAL A 644 1.82 -20.09 3.23
C VAL A 644 1.57 -21.41 2.50
N ASP A 645 0.98 -21.37 1.32
CA ASP A 645 0.66 -22.57 0.55
C ASP A 645 1.91 -23.24 -0.05
N THR A 646 1.84 -24.53 -0.31
CA THR A 646 2.95 -25.30 -0.90
C THR A 646 2.73 -25.38 -2.42
N ASP A 647 3.07 -24.29 -3.11
CA ASP A 647 2.57 -24.00 -4.46
C ASP A 647 2.83 -25.09 -5.52
N GLY A 648 1.79 -25.40 -6.29
CA GLY A 648 1.84 -26.44 -7.30
C GLY A 648 1.90 -27.88 -6.76
N SER A 649 1.55 -28.10 -5.48
CA SER A 649 1.40 -29.44 -4.90
C SER A 649 0.30 -30.27 -5.58
N ARG A 650 0.55 -31.57 -5.73
CA ARG A 650 -0.32 -32.50 -6.49
C ARG A 650 -0.39 -33.88 -5.87
N ILE A 651 -1.52 -34.54 -6.05
CA ILE A 651 -1.66 -35.99 -5.80
C ILE A 651 -0.64 -36.74 -6.67
N ALA A 652 0.30 -37.47 -6.06
CA ALA A 652 1.38 -38.19 -6.74
C ALA A 652 0.97 -39.60 -7.19
N ALA A 653 -0.01 -40.20 -6.52
CA ALA A 653 -0.60 -41.49 -6.89
C ALA A 653 -2.11 -41.48 -6.61
N SER A 654 -2.91 -42.05 -7.52
CA SER A 654 -4.38 -42.00 -7.44
C SER A 654 -4.92 -42.71 -6.20
N ALA A 655 -5.76 -42.02 -5.43
CA ALA A 655 -6.37 -42.53 -4.20
C ALA A 655 -7.90 -42.68 -4.34
N PRO A 656 -8.50 -43.79 -3.83
CA PRO A 656 -9.95 -43.97 -3.81
C PRO A 656 -10.64 -43.00 -2.82
N PRO A 657 -11.99 -42.90 -2.85
CA PRO A 657 -12.73 -42.08 -1.90
C PRO A 657 -12.42 -42.41 -0.43
N TRP A 658 -12.45 -43.69 -0.04
CA TRP A 658 -12.19 -44.12 1.34
C TRP A 658 -10.70 -44.10 1.76
N ALA A 659 -9.81 -43.47 0.99
CA ALA A 659 -8.39 -43.37 1.36
C ALA A 659 -8.19 -42.38 2.52
N THR A 660 -7.62 -42.88 3.62
CA THR A 660 -7.16 -42.10 4.80
C THR A 660 -5.69 -41.66 4.68
N GLU A 661 -5.03 -41.97 3.58
CA GLU A 661 -3.70 -41.47 3.21
C GLU A 661 -3.77 -40.91 1.79
N LEU A 662 -3.18 -39.74 1.58
CA LEU A 662 -2.92 -39.17 0.26
C LEU A 662 -1.40 -39.06 0.06
N LEU A 663 -0.93 -39.51 -1.11
CA LEU A 663 0.45 -39.31 -1.52
C LEU A 663 0.55 -38.00 -2.31
N VAL A 664 1.36 -37.04 -1.84
CA VAL A 664 1.43 -35.68 -2.41
C VAL A 664 2.86 -35.29 -2.76
N ALA A 665 3.07 -34.80 -3.98
CA ALA A 665 4.34 -34.24 -4.45
C ALA A 665 4.26 -32.71 -4.50
N ALA A 666 5.27 -32.02 -3.98
CA ALA A 666 5.48 -30.59 -4.16
C ALA A 666 6.34 -30.33 -5.42
N SER A 667 5.93 -29.38 -6.25
CA SER A 667 6.64 -29.05 -7.51
C SER A 667 7.84 -28.13 -7.28
N ALA A 668 8.71 -27.96 -8.28
CA ALA A 668 9.95 -27.17 -8.16
C ALA A 668 9.78 -25.72 -7.68
N GLY A 669 8.60 -25.13 -7.94
CA GLY A 669 8.25 -23.76 -7.53
C GLY A 669 7.79 -23.63 -6.07
N ALA A 670 7.48 -24.74 -5.39
CA ALA A 670 6.92 -24.74 -4.03
C ALA A 670 7.88 -24.23 -2.95
N GLY A 671 9.19 -24.15 -3.24
CA GLY A 671 10.25 -23.78 -2.30
C GLY A 671 10.59 -24.88 -1.28
N LEU A 672 9.58 -25.48 -0.64
CA LEU A 672 9.71 -26.45 0.45
C LEU A 672 8.69 -27.61 0.31
N PRO A 673 8.94 -28.76 0.98
CA PRO A 673 7.92 -29.79 1.21
C PRO A 673 6.85 -29.32 2.22
N TRP A 674 5.72 -30.03 2.30
CA TRP A 674 4.73 -29.82 3.37
C TRP A 674 5.40 -30.07 4.74
N THR A 675 5.08 -29.24 5.74
CA THR A 675 5.69 -29.40 7.08
C THR A 675 5.27 -30.71 7.75
N SER A 676 6.25 -31.41 8.32
CA SER A 676 6.08 -32.61 9.14
C SER A 676 6.21 -32.33 10.64
N ASP A 677 6.18 -31.06 11.05
CA ASP A 677 6.19 -30.64 12.45
C ASP A 677 4.82 -30.93 13.11
N PRO A 678 4.74 -31.75 14.18
CA PRO A 678 3.51 -31.98 14.92
C PRO A 678 2.85 -30.70 15.46
N ALA A 679 3.63 -29.64 15.76
CA ALA A 679 3.09 -28.37 16.24
C ALA A 679 2.41 -27.54 15.13
N ALA A 680 2.61 -27.90 13.86
CA ALA A 680 1.97 -27.28 12.71
C ALA A 680 0.77 -28.07 12.16
N LEU A 681 0.34 -29.13 12.86
CA LEU A 681 -0.73 -30.04 12.46
C LEU A 681 -1.92 -29.96 13.46
N PRO A 682 -3.16 -30.23 13.01
CA PRO A 682 -3.55 -30.66 11.67
C PRO A 682 -3.68 -29.50 10.66
N LEU A 683 -3.41 -29.78 9.38
CA LEU A 683 -3.48 -28.81 8.28
C LEU A 683 -4.79 -28.99 7.48
N PRO A 684 -5.66 -27.96 7.39
CA PRO A 684 -6.85 -28.01 6.54
C PRO A 684 -6.49 -27.71 5.08
N LEU A 685 -6.78 -28.66 4.18
CA LEU A 685 -6.42 -28.66 2.77
C LEU A 685 -7.66 -28.72 1.85
N LEU A 686 -7.46 -28.42 0.57
CA LEU A 686 -8.34 -28.74 -0.54
C LEU A 686 -7.63 -29.71 -1.48
N ALA A 687 -8.12 -30.94 -1.60
CA ALA A 687 -7.67 -31.92 -2.58
C ALA A 687 -8.71 -32.00 -3.70
N ARG A 688 -8.39 -31.52 -4.92
CA ARG A 688 -9.34 -31.43 -6.05
C ARG A 688 -10.64 -30.64 -5.69
N GLY A 689 -10.57 -29.74 -4.71
CA GLY A 689 -11.72 -28.97 -4.21
C GLY A 689 -12.52 -29.64 -3.08
N GLU A 690 -12.19 -30.87 -2.70
CA GLU A 690 -12.71 -31.53 -1.50
C GLU A 690 -11.96 -31.01 -0.26
N PRO A 691 -12.64 -30.53 0.80
CA PRO A 691 -12.00 -30.24 2.08
C PRO A 691 -11.50 -31.51 2.76
N VAL A 692 -10.21 -31.56 3.07
CA VAL A 692 -9.57 -32.67 3.80
C VAL A 692 -8.67 -32.12 4.91
N LEU A 693 -8.59 -32.81 6.04
CA LEU A 693 -7.80 -32.40 7.19
C LEU A 693 -6.60 -33.34 7.34
N ALA A 694 -5.39 -32.88 6.99
CA ALA A 694 -4.16 -33.65 7.15
C ALA A 694 -3.72 -33.64 8.62
N THR A 695 -3.79 -34.80 9.28
CA THR A 695 -3.47 -34.96 10.70
C THR A 695 -2.02 -35.39 10.95
N ALA A 696 -1.36 -35.96 9.94
CA ALA A 696 0.08 -36.22 9.95
C ALA A 696 0.68 -36.05 8.55
N VAL A 697 1.93 -35.59 8.49
CA VAL A 697 2.73 -35.46 7.26
C VAL A 697 4.06 -36.16 7.48
N ALA A 698 4.44 -37.07 6.58
CA ALA A 698 5.68 -37.84 6.67
C ALA A 698 6.39 -37.93 5.30
N PRO A 699 7.72 -38.19 5.28
CA PRO A 699 8.42 -38.68 4.08
C PRO A 699 7.74 -39.93 3.51
N PHE A 700 8.00 -40.28 2.24
CA PHE A 700 7.46 -41.53 1.65
C PHE A 700 7.87 -42.77 2.45
N GLY A 701 9.09 -42.76 3.00
CA GLY A 701 9.62 -43.82 3.85
C GLY A 701 11.12 -43.70 4.04
N THR A 702 11.66 -44.57 4.89
CA THR A 702 13.09 -44.72 5.13
C THR A 702 13.50 -46.19 5.03
N ASP A 703 14.78 -46.45 4.70
CA ASP A 703 15.36 -47.79 4.74
C ASP A 703 16.74 -47.73 5.40
N ALA A 704 16.80 -48.15 6.66
CA ALA A 704 18.05 -48.30 7.41
C ALA A 704 18.73 -49.66 7.13
N PHE A 705 18.22 -50.44 6.17
CA PHE A 705 18.84 -51.69 5.68
C PHE A 705 19.19 -52.73 6.77
N VAL A 706 18.48 -52.71 7.90
CA VAL A 706 18.68 -53.60 9.07
C VAL A 706 18.34 -55.08 8.83
N ARG A 707 17.95 -55.45 7.60
CA ARG A 707 17.62 -56.83 7.20
C ARG A 707 18.87 -57.57 6.73
N SER A 708 18.84 -58.90 6.78
CA SER A 708 19.88 -59.75 6.20
C SER A 708 19.35 -60.44 4.94
N SER A 709 20.07 -60.33 3.83
CA SER A 709 19.64 -60.82 2.51
C SER A 709 20.84 -61.07 1.60
N ALA A 710 20.85 -62.22 0.93
CA ALA A 710 21.86 -62.58 -0.06
C ALA A 710 21.24 -62.66 -1.46
N SER A 711 22.03 -62.32 -2.49
CA SER A 711 21.65 -62.31 -3.90
C SER A 711 20.47 -61.40 -4.30
N THR A 712 20.08 -60.47 -3.42
CA THR A 712 19.05 -59.45 -3.65
C THR A 712 18.96 -58.51 -2.43
N TRP A 713 18.42 -57.30 -2.63
CA TRP A 713 18.10 -56.34 -1.56
C TRP A 713 16.67 -56.48 -0.98
N THR A 714 15.88 -57.43 -1.50
CA THR A 714 14.51 -57.79 -1.03
C THR A 714 13.56 -56.59 -0.86
N THR A 715 12.48 -56.76 -0.10
CA THR A 715 11.51 -55.71 0.21
C THR A 715 11.94 -54.99 1.49
N GLY A 716 12.28 -53.71 1.34
CA GLY A 716 12.45 -52.78 2.47
C GLY A 716 11.16 -52.00 2.75
N PRO A 717 11.14 -51.13 3.78
CA PRO A 717 9.95 -50.32 4.10
C PRO A 717 9.53 -49.36 2.97
N VAL A 718 10.48 -48.99 2.11
CA VAL A 718 10.26 -48.19 0.88
C VAL A 718 9.78 -49.01 -0.32
N GLY A 719 9.73 -50.35 -0.25
CA GLY A 719 9.25 -51.23 -1.32
C GLY A 719 10.25 -52.33 -1.74
N ALA A 720 9.86 -53.08 -2.78
CA ALA A 720 10.62 -54.19 -3.33
C ALA A 720 11.74 -53.73 -4.27
N TRP A 721 13.00 -53.94 -3.88
CA TRP A 721 14.14 -53.61 -4.71
C TRP A 721 14.34 -54.60 -5.85
N THR A 722 14.45 -54.08 -7.07
CA THR A 722 14.90 -54.82 -8.26
C THR A 722 16.34 -54.46 -8.59
N HIS A 723 17.13 -55.41 -9.07
CA HIS A 723 18.55 -55.20 -9.40
C HIS A 723 18.86 -55.58 -10.86
N GLY A 724 19.98 -55.08 -11.41
CA GLY A 724 20.38 -55.44 -12.78
C GLY A 724 21.71 -54.87 -13.24
N GLY A 725 22.30 -55.53 -14.26
CA GLY A 725 23.62 -55.20 -14.83
C GLY A 725 24.80 -56.01 -14.26
N GLY A 726 24.53 -56.91 -13.30
CA GLY A 726 25.52 -57.83 -12.71
C GLY A 726 24.88 -59.16 -12.32
N ALA A 727 25.63 -60.02 -11.65
CA ALA A 727 25.11 -61.27 -11.10
C ALA A 727 24.17 -60.99 -9.91
N ALA A 728 23.20 -61.87 -9.64
CA ALA A 728 22.32 -61.70 -8.48
C ALA A 728 23.12 -61.61 -7.16
N THR A 729 24.16 -62.45 -7.04
CA THR A 729 25.14 -62.50 -5.94
C THR A 729 25.91 -61.20 -5.70
N ASP A 730 25.85 -60.22 -6.62
CA ASP A 730 26.49 -58.91 -6.43
C ASP A 730 25.74 -58.05 -5.41
N TYR A 731 24.48 -58.37 -5.13
CA TYR A 731 23.58 -57.56 -4.32
C TYR A 731 23.29 -58.26 -2.99
N GLN A 732 23.71 -57.66 -1.89
CA GLN A 732 23.50 -58.18 -0.53
C GLN A 732 23.09 -57.07 0.43
N VAL A 733 22.40 -57.43 1.51
CA VAL A 733 22.12 -56.54 2.64
C VAL A 733 22.48 -57.26 3.93
N SER A 734 23.20 -56.60 4.82
CA SER A 734 23.61 -57.17 6.11
C SER A 734 23.87 -56.07 7.13
N ALA A 735 23.31 -56.19 8.33
CA ALA A 735 23.64 -55.34 9.50
C ALA A 735 23.57 -53.81 9.28
N GLY A 736 22.71 -53.34 8.37
CA GLY A 736 22.57 -51.92 8.00
C GLY A 736 23.27 -51.52 6.69
N ASP A 737 24.07 -52.41 6.11
CA ASP A 737 24.81 -52.18 4.87
C ASP A 737 24.10 -52.83 3.68
N ALA A 738 23.62 -52.03 2.73
CA ALA A 738 23.18 -52.49 1.42
C ALA A 738 24.36 -52.42 0.44
N THR A 739 25.07 -53.54 0.26
CA THR A 739 26.29 -53.60 -0.55
C THR A 739 25.98 -54.03 -1.99
N VAL A 740 26.71 -53.39 -2.90
CA VAL A 740 26.88 -53.76 -4.31
C VAL A 740 28.33 -54.18 -4.53
N ARG A 741 28.54 -55.38 -5.05
CA ARG A 741 29.82 -55.89 -5.55
C ARG A 741 29.99 -55.48 -7.01
N ILE A 742 31.17 -55.02 -7.39
CA ILE A 742 31.54 -54.72 -8.78
C ILE A 742 32.74 -55.60 -9.14
N ASP A 743 32.50 -56.59 -9.98
CA ASP A 743 33.45 -57.62 -10.42
C ASP A 743 33.98 -57.41 -11.85
N ALA A 744 33.53 -56.35 -12.53
CA ALA A 744 33.98 -55.95 -13.87
C ALA A 744 33.92 -54.42 -14.05
N VAL A 745 34.93 -53.86 -14.73
CA VAL A 745 34.99 -52.43 -15.11
C VAL A 745 34.09 -52.12 -16.31
N GLY A 746 33.69 -50.85 -16.47
CA GLY A 746 32.79 -50.39 -17.53
C GLY A 746 31.35 -50.91 -17.40
N SER A 747 30.99 -51.52 -16.28
CA SER A 747 29.76 -52.30 -16.09
C SER A 747 28.91 -51.76 -14.95
N SER A 748 27.83 -51.03 -15.27
CA SER A 748 26.95 -50.43 -14.24
C SER A 748 26.14 -51.48 -13.47
N ARG A 749 26.36 -51.60 -12.17
CA ARG A 749 25.46 -52.26 -11.23
C ARG A 749 24.33 -51.29 -10.85
N ARG A 750 23.08 -51.74 -10.79
CA ARG A 750 21.90 -50.89 -10.55
C ARG A 750 20.90 -51.54 -9.61
N CYS A 751 20.35 -50.74 -8.69
CA CYS A 751 19.19 -51.08 -7.85
C CYS A 751 18.07 -50.06 -8.07
N LEU A 752 16.83 -50.52 -8.24
CA LEU A 752 15.65 -49.70 -8.56
C LEU A 752 14.49 -50.04 -7.63
N LEU A 753 13.84 -49.00 -7.09
CA LEU A 753 12.54 -49.10 -6.41
C LEU A 753 11.40 -49.28 -7.43
N PRO A 754 10.24 -49.80 -7.02
CA PRO A 754 9.16 -50.14 -7.95
C PRO A 754 8.30 -48.92 -8.34
N HIS A 755 8.36 -47.85 -7.55
CA HIS A 755 7.49 -46.67 -7.71
C HIS A 755 7.94 -45.79 -8.87
N VAL A 756 6.96 -45.16 -9.52
CA VAL A 756 7.16 -44.30 -10.69
C VAL A 756 6.58 -42.92 -10.37
N TRP A 757 7.43 -41.89 -10.36
CA TRP A 757 7.05 -40.51 -10.04
C TRP A 757 7.68 -39.51 -11.03
N THR A 758 7.08 -38.32 -11.12
CA THR A 758 7.64 -37.18 -11.86
C THR A 758 8.63 -36.42 -10.97
N ASP A 759 8.19 -35.96 -9.81
CA ASP A 759 9.03 -35.17 -8.90
C ASP A 759 9.46 -36.04 -7.71
N MET A 760 10.74 -35.97 -7.36
CA MET A 760 11.41 -36.85 -6.40
C MET A 760 12.46 -36.08 -5.62
N ASP A 761 12.61 -36.40 -4.33
CA ASP A 761 13.69 -35.88 -3.48
C ASP A 761 14.10 -37.01 -2.52
N ALA A 762 15.36 -37.44 -2.59
CA ALA A 762 15.86 -38.57 -1.82
C ALA A 762 17.30 -38.37 -1.37
N GLU A 763 17.63 -38.96 -0.23
CA GLU A 763 18.88 -38.79 0.49
C GLU A 763 19.39 -40.14 1.00
N ILE A 764 20.68 -40.43 0.82
CA ILE A 764 21.28 -41.72 1.19
C ILE A 764 22.76 -41.54 1.54
N THR A 765 23.30 -42.40 2.40
CA THR A 765 24.74 -42.47 2.70
C THR A 765 25.41 -43.49 1.78
N VAL A 766 26.52 -43.12 1.15
CA VAL A 766 27.36 -43.94 0.27
C VAL A 766 28.73 -44.15 0.91
N VAL A 767 29.28 -45.37 0.82
CA VAL A 767 30.60 -45.73 1.31
C VAL A 767 31.36 -46.48 0.21
N VAL A 768 32.53 -45.96 -0.16
CA VAL A 768 33.51 -46.65 -1.03
C VAL A 768 34.77 -46.92 -0.20
N PRO A 769 35.19 -48.18 0.00
CA PRO A 769 36.23 -48.54 0.96
C PRO A 769 37.66 -48.50 0.40
N VAL A 770 37.83 -48.24 -0.90
CA VAL A 770 39.14 -48.20 -1.59
C VAL A 770 39.33 -46.87 -2.32
N GLN A 771 40.57 -46.42 -2.44
CA GLN A 771 40.94 -45.30 -3.31
C GLN A 771 40.79 -45.72 -4.77
N ALA A 772 40.27 -44.86 -5.64
CA ALA A 772 40.23 -45.10 -7.09
C ALA A 772 41.65 -45.08 -7.69
N VAL A 773 41.95 -46.04 -8.58
CA VAL A 773 43.27 -46.22 -9.23
C VAL A 773 43.09 -46.52 -10.71
N GLY A 774 43.87 -45.87 -11.58
CA GLY A 774 43.62 -45.85 -13.02
C GLY A 774 42.57 -44.80 -13.33
N GLU A 775 41.32 -45.23 -13.53
CA GLU A 775 40.14 -44.36 -13.65
C GLU A 775 39.32 -44.30 -12.35
N SER A 776 38.40 -43.34 -12.33
CA SER A 776 37.47 -43.05 -11.24
C SER A 776 36.46 -44.18 -10.91
N ILE A 777 35.79 -44.02 -9.77
CA ILE A 777 34.69 -44.88 -9.30
C ILE A 777 33.42 -44.02 -9.19
N SER A 778 32.35 -44.40 -9.88
CA SER A 778 31.09 -43.64 -9.89
C SER A 778 29.96 -44.34 -9.11
N ALA A 779 29.31 -43.60 -8.21
CA ALA A 779 28.19 -44.10 -7.40
C ALA A 779 27.17 -43.00 -7.09
N GLY A 780 25.86 -43.27 -7.18
CA GLY A 780 24.86 -42.27 -6.84
C GLY A 780 23.43 -42.54 -7.28
N TRP A 781 22.62 -41.49 -7.24
CA TRP A 781 21.18 -41.49 -7.48
C TRP A 781 20.83 -41.56 -8.96
N MET A 782 20.04 -42.55 -9.36
CA MET A 782 19.25 -42.51 -10.61
C MET A 782 17.85 -41.96 -10.32
N LEU A 783 17.47 -40.93 -11.07
CA LEU A 783 16.21 -40.18 -10.95
C LEU A 783 15.46 -40.24 -12.28
N ARG A 784 14.12 -40.34 -12.24
CA ARG A 784 13.26 -40.60 -13.42
C ARG A 784 13.81 -41.73 -14.33
N HIS A 785 14.34 -42.81 -13.75
CA HIS A 785 14.86 -43.92 -14.56
C HIS A 785 13.71 -44.62 -15.28
N GLN A 786 13.59 -44.40 -16.59
CA GLN A 786 12.58 -45.04 -17.44
C GLN A 786 13.11 -46.39 -17.91
N ASP A 787 14.34 -46.41 -18.42
CA ASP A 787 15.04 -47.61 -18.90
C ASP A 787 16.57 -47.44 -18.80
N ALA A 788 17.32 -48.43 -19.30
CA ALA A 788 18.78 -48.45 -19.21
C ALA A 788 19.51 -47.35 -20.01
N SER A 789 18.80 -46.67 -20.92
CA SER A 789 19.27 -45.65 -21.85
C SER A 789 18.72 -44.25 -21.54
N ASN A 790 17.64 -44.15 -20.75
CA ASN A 790 16.93 -42.92 -20.44
C ASN A 790 16.74 -42.73 -18.91
N TYR A 791 17.60 -41.91 -18.30
CA TYR A 791 17.55 -41.55 -16.89
C TYR A 791 18.33 -40.26 -16.58
N LEU A 792 18.02 -39.63 -15.44
CA LEU A 792 18.81 -38.55 -14.84
C LEU A 792 19.68 -39.11 -13.71
N GLN A 793 20.83 -38.48 -13.42
CA GLN A 793 21.70 -38.90 -12.33
C GLN A 793 22.24 -37.73 -11.49
N VAL A 794 22.24 -37.92 -10.16
CA VAL A 794 23.06 -37.14 -9.21
C VAL A 794 24.15 -38.10 -8.72
N GLU A 795 25.37 -37.89 -9.21
CA GLU A 795 26.48 -38.83 -9.13
C GLU A 795 27.55 -38.32 -8.16
N LEU A 796 28.13 -39.22 -7.37
CA LEU A 796 29.43 -39.03 -6.74
C LEU A 796 30.46 -39.74 -7.61
N GLU A 797 31.40 -38.99 -8.17
CA GLU A 797 32.61 -39.55 -8.75
C GLU A 797 33.74 -39.44 -7.74
N PHE A 798 34.28 -40.58 -7.33
CA PHE A 798 35.42 -40.70 -6.44
C PHE A 798 36.68 -40.75 -7.30
N ILE A 799 37.43 -39.64 -7.31
CA ILE A 799 38.43 -39.35 -8.34
C ILE A 799 39.71 -40.19 -8.19
N SER A 800 40.27 -40.60 -9.33
CA SER A 800 41.54 -41.32 -9.39
C SER A 800 42.74 -40.43 -9.06
N LEU A 801 43.68 -40.96 -8.29
CA LEU A 801 44.98 -40.30 -8.03
C LEU A 801 45.89 -40.24 -9.27
N ALA A 802 45.50 -40.85 -10.40
CA ALA A 802 46.18 -40.68 -11.68
C ALA A 802 45.68 -39.44 -12.45
N GLU A 803 44.42 -39.03 -12.25
CA GLU A 803 43.83 -37.83 -12.86
C GLU A 803 44.22 -36.57 -12.08
N HIS A 804 44.31 -36.67 -10.74
CA HIS A 804 44.55 -35.54 -9.86
C HIS A 804 45.42 -35.88 -8.65
N ALA A 805 46.13 -34.88 -8.13
CA ALA A 805 47.10 -35.04 -7.03
C ALA A 805 46.46 -35.23 -5.64
N ASP A 806 45.13 -35.18 -5.53
CA ASP A 806 44.38 -35.15 -4.28
C ASP A 806 43.15 -36.08 -4.29
N SER A 807 42.94 -36.83 -3.20
CA SER A 807 41.76 -37.69 -3.02
C SER A 807 40.52 -36.83 -2.75
N ARG A 808 39.66 -36.70 -3.77
CA ARG A 808 38.45 -35.87 -3.71
C ARG A 808 37.25 -36.51 -4.42
N ILE A 809 36.10 -35.86 -4.27
CA ILE A 809 34.84 -36.28 -4.89
C ILE A 809 34.28 -35.13 -5.71
N GLU A 810 33.82 -35.42 -6.93
CA GLU A 810 32.96 -34.53 -7.70
C GLU A 810 31.50 -34.97 -7.60
N VAL A 811 30.64 -34.04 -7.18
CA VAL A 811 29.19 -34.21 -7.27
C VAL A 811 28.79 -33.81 -8.69
N ARG A 812 28.53 -34.81 -9.52
CA ARG A 812 28.21 -34.67 -10.93
C ARG A 812 26.71 -34.70 -11.18
N ALA A 813 26.36 -34.06 -12.27
CA ALA A 813 25.00 -33.76 -12.68
C ALA A 813 24.88 -34.27 -14.13
N VAL A 814 24.21 -35.41 -14.29
CA VAL A 814 24.29 -36.21 -15.53
C VAL A 814 22.91 -36.47 -16.09
N GLU A 815 22.77 -36.31 -17.40
CA GLU A 815 21.57 -36.64 -18.16
C GLU A 815 21.92 -37.74 -19.16
N ARG A 816 21.14 -38.83 -19.17
CA ARG A 816 21.30 -39.93 -20.14
C ARG A 816 20.07 -40.06 -21.01
N LEU A 817 20.27 -39.94 -22.32
CA LEU A 817 19.23 -39.96 -23.34
C LEU A 817 19.65 -40.90 -24.47
N ALA A 818 18.76 -41.81 -24.90
CA ALA A 818 19.01 -42.79 -25.95
C ALA A 818 20.33 -43.59 -25.80
N GLY A 819 20.84 -43.73 -24.56
CA GLY A 819 22.07 -44.45 -24.23
C GLY A 819 23.32 -43.57 -24.14
N VAL A 820 23.29 -42.34 -24.65
CA VAL A 820 24.36 -41.33 -24.53
C VAL A 820 24.23 -40.61 -23.19
N GLY A 821 25.32 -40.51 -22.43
CA GLY A 821 25.38 -39.72 -21.19
C GLY A 821 26.12 -38.40 -21.39
N GLN A 822 25.60 -37.31 -20.83
CA GLN A 822 26.29 -36.01 -20.78
C GLN A 822 26.31 -35.50 -19.33
N VAL A 823 27.49 -35.09 -18.87
CA VAL A 823 27.65 -34.29 -17.65
C VAL A 823 27.37 -32.83 -18.01
N TYR A 824 26.32 -32.24 -17.45
CA TYR A 824 25.99 -30.82 -17.68
C TYR A 824 26.52 -29.90 -16.57
N ARG A 825 26.83 -30.45 -15.39
CA ARG A 825 27.47 -29.73 -14.27
C ARG A 825 28.28 -30.69 -13.40
N GLN A 826 29.41 -30.21 -12.88
CA GLN A 826 30.18 -30.88 -11.84
C GLN A 826 30.64 -29.88 -10.78
N VAL A 827 30.72 -30.31 -9.52
CA VAL A 827 31.18 -29.50 -8.39
C VAL A 827 32.03 -30.36 -7.47
N VAL A 828 33.29 -29.98 -7.26
CA VAL A 828 34.19 -30.63 -6.30
C VAL A 828 33.69 -30.40 -4.87
N MET A 829 33.65 -31.45 -4.04
CA MET A 829 33.36 -31.31 -2.61
C MET A 829 34.46 -30.48 -1.93
N ALA A 830 34.07 -29.45 -1.17
CA ALA A 830 34.99 -28.52 -0.51
C ALA A 830 35.80 -29.12 0.68
N VAL A 831 35.76 -30.44 0.84
CA VAL A 831 36.49 -31.21 1.85
C VAL A 831 37.11 -32.43 1.19
N GLY A 832 38.39 -32.68 1.48
CA GLY A 832 39.10 -33.88 0.99
C GLY A 832 38.46 -35.16 1.50
N TRP A 833 38.62 -36.24 0.75
CA TRP A 833 38.01 -37.54 1.05
C TRP A 833 39.08 -38.61 1.31
N THR A 834 38.79 -39.52 2.24
CA THR A 834 39.60 -40.73 2.46
C THR A 834 38.75 -41.99 2.31
N PRO A 835 39.29 -43.08 1.75
CA PRO A 835 38.58 -44.34 1.59
C PRO A 835 37.90 -44.83 2.88
N GLY A 836 36.67 -45.33 2.74
CA GLY A 836 35.82 -45.74 3.85
C GLY A 836 35.03 -44.61 4.52
N THR A 837 35.31 -43.33 4.22
CA THR A 837 34.50 -42.21 4.74
C THR A 837 33.07 -42.27 4.19
N PRO A 838 32.03 -42.29 5.04
CA PRO A 838 30.64 -42.24 4.59
C PRO A 838 30.26 -40.84 4.10
N ILE A 839 29.76 -40.77 2.86
CA ILE A 839 29.34 -39.53 2.20
C ILE A 839 27.83 -39.57 2.00
N ARG A 840 27.12 -38.59 2.55
CA ARG A 840 25.67 -38.45 2.38
C ARG A 840 25.39 -37.62 1.13
N VAL A 841 24.54 -38.13 0.25
CA VAL A 841 24.19 -37.50 -1.04
C VAL A 841 22.68 -37.39 -1.19
N ARG A 842 22.24 -36.18 -1.58
CA ARG A 842 20.85 -35.86 -1.84
C ARG A 842 20.67 -35.48 -3.30
N GLY A 843 19.71 -36.14 -3.96
CA GLY A 843 19.28 -35.80 -5.32
C GLY A 843 17.81 -35.40 -5.33
N GLN A 844 17.50 -34.25 -5.95
CA GLN A 844 16.13 -33.81 -6.19
C GLN A 844 15.94 -33.54 -7.69
N VAL A 845 14.90 -34.14 -8.27
CA VAL A 845 14.35 -33.72 -9.57
C VAL A 845 12.95 -33.18 -9.34
N ALA A 846 12.68 -31.97 -9.82
CA ALA A 846 11.37 -31.36 -9.72
C ALA A 846 11.10 -30.51 -10.97
N GLY A 847 9.93 -30.67 -11.59
CA GLY A 847 9.62 -30.00 -12.86
C GLY A 847 10.66 -30.32 -13.93
N ASN A 848 11.37 -29.29 -14.42
CA ASN A 848 12.52 -29.42 -15.32
C ASN A 848 13.89 -29.15 -14.64
N ARG A 849 13.96 -29.07 -13.30
CA ARG A 849 15.21 -28.78 -12.58
C ARG A 849 15.74 -30.02 -11.86
N LEU A 850 17.07 -30.13 -11.83
CA LEU A 850 17.81 -31.20 -11.19
C LEU A 850 18.89 -30.60 -10.27
N ARG A 851 18.89 -31.09 -9.03
CA ARG A 851 19.66 -30.52 -7.92
C ARG A 851 20.42 -31.60 -7.18
N GLY A 852 21.68 -31.31 -6.86
CA GLY A 852 22.57 -32.20 -6.14
C GLY A 852 23.27 -31.50 -4.97
N MET A 853 23.52 -32.26 -3.91
CA MET A 853 24.42 -31.88 -2.81
C MET A 853 24.99 -33.13 -2.14
N ALA A 854 26.24 -33.06 -1.69
CA ALA A 854 26.88 -34.12 -0.90
C ALA A 854 27.73 -33.56 0.23
N TRP A 855 27.85 -34.30 1.34
CA TRP A 855 28.65 -33.93 2.50
C TRP A 855 29.10 -35.18 3.28
N PRO A 856 30.19 -35.15 4.07
CA PRO A 856 30.53 -36.24 4.97
C PRO A 856 29.38 -36.48 5.97
N ALA A 857 28.96 -37.73 6.17
CA ALA A 857 27.74 -38.04 6.93
C ALA A 857 27.80 -37.62 8.41
N ALA A 858 28.99 -37.43 8.96
CA ALA A 858 29.21 -36.90 10.31
C ALA A 858 29.20 -35.35 10.40
N GLY A 859 29.15 -34.66 9.26
CA GLY A 859 29.10 -33.20 9.18
C GLY A 859 27.67 -32.63 9.03
N PRO A 860 27.47 -31.33 9.30
CA PRO A 860 26.19 -30.68 9.08
C PRO A 860 25.84 -30.63 7.58
N ARG A 861 24.55 -30.77 7.26
CA ARG A 861 24.05 -30.64 5.89
C ARG A 861 24.29 -29.20 5.36
N PRO A 862 24.75 -29.02 4.10
CA PRO A 862 24.89 -27.70 3.48
C PRO A 862 23.58 -26.90 3.46
N ARG A 863 23.68 -25.56 3.65
CA ARG A 863 22.52 -24.65 3.65
C ARG A 863 21.91 -24.41 2.26
N GLY A 864 22.57 -24.82 1.18
CA GLY A 864 22.11 -24.68 -0.20
C GLY A 864 22.56 -25.87 -1.05
N TRP A 865 21.98 -25.98 -2.25
CA TRP A 865 22.39 -26.97 -3.25
C TRP A 865 23.77 -26.66 -3.82
N MET A 866 24.55 -27.69 -4.17
CA MET A 866 25.85 -27.50 -4.83
C MET A 866 25.66 -27.09 -6.30
N TYR A 867 24.58 -27.57 -6.92
CA TYR A 867 24.05 -27.07 -8.18
C TYR A 867 22.52 -27.16 -8.21
N ASP A 868 21.92 -26.28 -9.01
CA ASP A 868 20.48 -26.28 -9.32
C ASP A 868 20.34 -25.90 -10.80
N GLU A 869 20.19 -26.88 -11.69
CA GLU A 869 20.27 -26.69 -13.14
C GLU A 869 18.99 -27.14 -13.86
N PRO A 870 18.64 -26.55 -15.02
CA PRO A 870 17.63 -27.10 -15.91
C PRO A 870 18.16 -28.34 -16.65
N VAL A 871 17.34 -29.39 -16.78
CA VAL A 871 17.64 -30.53 -17.67
C VAL A 871 17.40 -30.15 -19.13
N THR A 872 18.13 -30.77 -20.07
CA THR A 872 18.00 -30.46 -21.51
C THR A 872 16.74 -31.08 -22.11
N THR A 873 16.36 -32.28 -21.66
CA THR A 873 15.13 -32.98 -22.08
C THR A 873 14.27 -33.34 -20.88
N LEU A 874 13.00 -32.96 -20.91
CA LEU A 874 12.06 -33.28 -19.84
C LEU A 874 11.63 -34.77 -19.92
N LEU A 875 12.44 -35.67 -19.34
CA LEU A 875 12.03 -37.06 -19.13
C LEU A 875 10.72 -37.13 -18.34
N GLY A 876 9.85 -38.05 -18.74
CA GLY A 876 8.57 -38.31 -18.10
C GLY A 876 8.71 -39.02 -16.75
N PRO A 877 7.60 -39.49 -16.16
CA PRO A 877 7.64 -40.27 -14.92
C PRO A 877 8.57 -41.48 -15.07
N GLY A 878 9.38 -41.75 -14.03
CA GLY A 878 10.32 -42.85 -14.01
C GLY A 878 10.60 -43.32 -12.58
N ARG A 879 11.50 -44.30 -12.41
CA ARG A 879 11.83 -44.91 -11.12
C ARG A 879 12.95 -44.18 -10.39
N LEU A 880 12.94 -44.32 -9.05
CA LEU A 880 14.04 -43.93 -8.17
C LEU A 880 14.98 -45.13 -7.99
N GLY A 881 16.30 -44.91 -7.98
CA GLY A 881 17.27 -45.98 -7.75
C GLY A 881 18.70 -45.51 -7.59
N LEU A 882 19.63 -46.45 -7.60
CA LEU A 882 21.05 -46.26 -7.31
C LEU A 882 21.91 -46.97 -8.37
N ARG A 883 22.94 -46.29 -8.89
CA ARG A 883 23.94 -46.85 -9.80
C ARG A 883 25.31 -46.89 -9.11
N SER A 884 26.07 -47.95 -9.35
CA SER A 884 27.48 -48.10 -8.95
C SER A 884 28.28 -48.64 -10.14
N GLN A 885 29.48 -48.11 -10.40
CA GLN A 885 30.34 -48.53 -11.51
C GLN A 885 31.82 -48.25 -11.18
N LEU A 886 32.70 -49.09 -11.75
CA LEU A 886 34.12 -48.80 -11.93
C LEU A 886 34.30 -48.38 -13.38
N ASP A 887 34.91 -47.23 -13.64
CA ASP A 887 34.94 -46.65 -14.98
C ASP A 887 36.05 -47.25 -15.87
N THR A 888 35.96 -47.02 -17.19
CA THR A 888 36.65 -47.82 -18.21
C THR A 888 38.15 -47.52 -18.28
N GLY A 889 38.92 -48.23 -17.44
CA GLY A 889 40.36 -48.03 -17.23
C GLY A 889 40.75 -48.10 -15.75
N ASN A 890 39.77 -48.27 -14.83
CA ASN A 890 40.02 -48.55 -13.43
C ASN A 890 40.82 -49.86 -13.26
N THR A 891 41.77 -49.84 -12.32
CA THR A 891 42.73 -50.94 -12.07
C THR A 891 42.72 -51.41 -10.61
N ASN A 892 41.68 -51.05 -9.83
CA ASN A 892 41.48 -51.59 -8.49
C ASN A 892 41.34 -53.12 -8.53
N THR A 893 41.91 -53.81 -7.54
CA THR A 893 41.78 -55.27 -7.41
C THR A 893 40.31 -55.65 -7.25
N LEU A 894 39.79 -56.42 -8.21
CA LEU A 894 38.38 -56.82 -8.24
C LEU A 894 38.13 -57.99 -7.25
N PRO A 895 36.98 -58.02 -6.56
CA PRO A 895 35.88 -57.06 -6.63
C PRO A 895 36.11 -55.79 -5.81
N VAL A 896 35.59 -54.67 -6.30
CA VAL A 896 35.35 -53.48 -5.45
C VAL A 896 33.93 -53.56 -4.89
N THR A 897 33.68 -52.98 -3.72
CA THR A 897 32.35 -52.85 -3.13
C THR A 897 31.93 -51.39 -2.98
N VAL A 898 30.64 -51.13 -3.15
CA VAL A 898 30.00 -49.85 -2.81
C VAL A 898 28.85 -50.17 -1.86
N THR A 899 28.81 -49.52 -0.70
CA THR A 899 27.78 -49.75 0.32
C THR A 899 26.88 -48.53 0.46
N TYR A 900 25.58 -48.77 0.61
CA TYR A 900 24.55 -47.77 0.85
C TYR A 900 23.91 -47.95 2.23
N ARG A 901 23.60 -46.84 2.91
CA ARG A 901 22.99 -46.79 4.26
C ARG A 901 21.98 -45.63 4.35
N ASP A 902 21.14 -45.65 5.38
CA ASP A 902 20.34 -44.50 5.84
C ASP A 902 19.47 -43.82 4.76
N LEU A 903 18.76 -44.60 3.96
CA LEU A 903 17.87 -44.07 2.93
C LEU A 903 16.71 -43.28 3.55
N VAL A 904 16.49 -42.07 3.04
CA VAL A 904 15.28 -41.25 3.25
C VAL A 904 14.71 -40.80 1.91
N VAL A 905 13.43 -41.08 1.64
CA VAL A 905 12.71 -40.57 0.47
C VAL A 905 11.78 -39.45 0.92
N HIS A 906 12.20 -38.19 0.68
CA HIS A 906 11.52 -36.98 1.15
C HIS A 906 10.32 -36.54 0.30
N GLN A 907 10.35 -36.79 -1.01
CA GLN A 907 9.24 -36.52 -1.92
C GLN A 907 8.96 -37.74 -2.82
N PRO A 908 7.69 -38.10 -3.06
CA PRO A 908 6.48 -37.48 -2.48
C PRO A 908 6.31 -37.74 -0.96
N GLN A 909 5.40 -37.02 -0.32
CA GLN A 909 5.06 -37.18 1.10
C GLN A 909 3.76 -37.97 1.30
N ARG A 910 3.68 -38.67 2.44
CA ARG A 910 2.46 -39.29 2.95
C ARG A 910 1.72 -38.29 3.83
N LEU A 911 0.48 -37.98 3.47
CA LEU A 911 -0.45 -37.18 4.27
C LEU A 911 -1.53 -38.10 4.83
N THR A 912 -1.53 -38.35 6.13
CA THR A 912 -2.66 -38.98 6.81
C THR A 912 -3.80 -37.97 6.89
N VAL A 913 -4.98 -38.31 6.39
CA VAL A 913 -6.11 -37.38 6.24
C VAL A 913 -7.40 -37.91 6.85
N THR A 914 -8.15 -37.00 7.47
CA THR A 914 -9.58 -37.14 7.73
C THR A 914 -10.34 -36.38 6.63
N ARG A 915 -11.43 -36.94 6.11
CA ARG A 915 -12.11 -36.46 4.90
C ARG A 915 -13.61 -36.33 5.13
N THR A 916 -14.19 -35.20 4.76
CA THR A 916 -15.63 -34.91 4.91
C THR A 916 -16.42 -35.24 3.64
N LEU A 917 -17.66 -35.71 3.80
CA LEU A 917 -18.55 -36.01 2.67
C LEU A 917 -18.99 -34.72 1.93
N PRO A 918 -19.17 -34.75 0.59
CA PRO A 918 -18.98 -35.89 -0.31
C PRO A 918 -17.50 -36.15 -0.63
N ILE A 919 -17.05 -37.38 -0.40
CA ILE A 919 -15.64 -37.76 -0.58
C ILE A 919 -15.40 -38.19 -2.03
N LEU A 920 -14.42 -37.59 -2.71
CA LEU A 920 -14.14 -37.81 -4.12
C LEU A 920 -13.00 -38.82 -4.34
N ALA A 921 -12.98 -39.44 -5.52
CA ALA A 921 -11.75 -40.08 -6.02
C ALA A 921 -10.72 -38.99 -6.36
N GLN A 922 -9.48 -39.20 -5.94
CA GLN A 922 -8.38 -38.23 -6.04
C GLN A 922 -7.34 -38.78 -7.05
N PRO A 923 -7.43 -38.42 -8.35
CA PRO A 923 -6.52 -38.94 -9.36
C PRO A 923 -5.13 -38.27 -9.29
N ALA A 924 -4.10 -39.00 -9.71
CA ALA A 924 -2.75 -38.44 -9.87
C ALA A 924 -2.76 -37.16 -10.74
N GLY A 925 -1.97 -36.18 -10.34
CA GLY A 925 -1.88 -34.84 -10.96
C GLY A 925 -2.91 -33.82 -10.44
N ALA A 926 -3.95 -34.25 -9.73
CA ALA A 926 -4.95 -33.35 -9.13
C ALA A 926 -4.31 -32.38 -8.11
N PRO A 927 -4.71 -31.10 -8.07
CA PRO A 927 -4.10 -30.11 -7.19
C PRO A 927 -4.44 -30.36 -5.72
N VAL A 928 -3.44 -30.15 -4.86
CA VAL A 928 -3.56 -30.06 -3.41
C VAL A 928 -3.06 -28.68 -2.99
N ARG A 929 -3.83 -28.01 -2.13
CA ARG A 929 -3.51 -26.67 -1.60
C ARG A 929 -4.10 -26.50 -0.20
N LEU A 930 -3.76 -25.46 0.54
CA LEU A 930 -4.43 -25.14 1.81
C LEU A 930 -5.90 -24.74 1.56
N LEU A 931 -6.77 -25.02 2.54
CA LEU A 931 -8.16 -24.58 2.54
C LEU A 931 -8.26 -23.06 2.73
N ARG A 932 -7.39 -22.49 3.58
CA ARG A 932 -7.26 -21.07 3.88
C ARG A 932 -5.77 -20.70 4.01
N PRO A 933 -5.02 -20.59 2.89
CA PRO A 933 -3.62 -20.19 2.93
C PRO A 933 -3.45 -18.80 3.55
N ALA A 934 -2.26 -18.54 4.09
CA ALA A 934 -1.80 -17.24 4.51
C ALA A 934 -1.78 -16.30 3.30
N ARG A 935 -2.30 -15.11 3.51
CA ARG A 935 -2.57 -14.12 2.48
C ARG A 935 -1.68 -12.92 2.77
N VAL A 936 -0.64 -12.70 1.98
CA VAL A 936 0.33 -11.62 2.23
C VAL A 936 -0.39 -10.27 2.12
N ALA A 937 -0.08 -9.35 3.04
CA ALA A 937 -0.53 -7.97 2.98
C ALA A 937 0.14 -7.23 1.82
N LEU A 938 -0.46 -6.12 1.38
CA LEU A 938 0.11 -5.18 0.41
C LEU A 938 0.90 -4.09 1.14
#